data_AF-A0AAN6VM99-F1
#
_entry.id   AF-A0AAN6VM99-F1
#
_cell.length_a   1.000
_cell.length_b   1.000
_cell.length_c   1.000
_cell.angle_alpha   90.00
_cell.angle_beta   90.00
_cell.angle_gamma   90.00
#
_symmetry.space_group_name_H-M   'P 1'
#
loop_
_entity.id
_entity.type
_entity.pdbx_description
1 polymer ?
#
loop_
_entity_poly.entity_id
_entity_poly.type
_entity_poly.pdbx_seq_one_letter_code
_entity_poly.pdbx_strand_id
1 'polypeptide(L)'
;MSILTWCSRRAGGLAMLATIGLSYLVISSQLEARRQSYKYESIDSLSAPHHDAKMGGRWVAIFSYYCLLIHFLVFVFPIRSCWAVFTITRSLKKAARTRAMRDIKFGHRRRGSSTSLSSSETLTSSRDISSTSSSEAGDLDPECYADADIAPDRIIHAIVIPNYKEENDTLRETLEVLASHPQARNTYDVYLAMEQREHNAETKAARFTNEFSKKFRSIDFTVHPADMPGELAGKGSNMSWAARKLSEKYSIDQRKDVIVTGIDADSHLSSNYFALVTSMHMTYPDTATTTLYSAPIIFDRNAHNVPAIVRVADVLWSAAGMSGLYKGSSVAPPTSVYSVPLELVDRVGGWDCDSEAIGEDLHMYLKCFFALNGNLTVRTVLSPVSQTNVTGGGRGKGLPGLVTDIRARYKQALRHMWGALDTGYALRKVVEVWKERKHTSRAFRPLHTSLNDDSDNYVPQSQIDGVDAEATPESGIFSDVVSDTLKTPDWERIVVLFHRLFEAHFLPVQMTILIVASTLFMWVTDGTADVHGVAWIYTVCNVLRTLGFMEVAFYLFLYEGFHKICVESREKEMGDAGLLKGMHFSPREVKTNYIDYVMVPLVAPIFGSIPCAQAQICHFWTLDLVYTVSKKVTRGRAKSVTADALVENLSTMTAADSRRTIRIGVFIPTACQLLDMACIDIFATMSYEYFIQVKDLVPAVILDLTPSVQISYISTVQPGSLIPLTASTHLPCTHHISDPSVQPGQLDIVLVPGPDPTTDWDSIKEATDWLAAHGARPETDILSVCTGIYLCGAAGLLKGKKACGPRALQGDLAKKFEGVEWLGEEMRWVRDGNFWSSGGVTNGNDLVSAYARLSGRFPGPVAEFGLVMTDTGDRPQKYETGKTAMTLGIVWQIVKAVFMGWGKKKAA
;
A
#
# COMPACT_ATOMS: atom_id res chain seq x y z
N MET A 1 14.89 -26.70 -9.60
CA MET A 1 15.29 -25.28 -9.79
C MET A 1 16.73 -25.25 -10.29
N SER A 2 17.04 -24.52 -11.37
CA SER A 2 18.42 -24.42 -11.86
C SER A 2 19.31 -23.64 -10.88
N ILE A 3 20.62 -23.89 -10.88
CA ILE A 3 21.59 -23.13 -10.06
C ILE A 3 21.51 -21.64 -10.39
N LEU A 4 21.36 -21.28 -11.66
CA LEU A 4 21.20 -19.89 -12.10
C LEU A 4 19.95 -19.25 -11.50
N THR A 5 18.82 -19.96 -11.50
CA THR A 5 17.57 -19.48 -10.88
C THR A 5 17.74 -19.29 -9.38
N TRP A 6 18.41 -20.21 -8.70
CA TRP A 6 18.66 -20.10 -7.26
C TRP A 6 19.56 -18.91 -6.91
N CYS A 7 20.67 -18.75 -7.65
CA CYS A 7 21.64 -17.67 -7.45
C CYS A 7 21.04 -16.30 -7.80
N SER A 8 20.32 -16.18 -8.92
CA SER A 8 19.73 -14.91 -9.37
C SER A 8 18.70 -14.36 -8.37
N ARG A 9 17.83 -15.22 -7.82
CA ARG A 9 16.86 -14.86 -6.76
C ARG A 9 17.53 -14.40 -5.45
N ARG A 10 18.82 -14.70 -5.26
CA ARG A 10 19.60 -14.39 -4.05
C ARG A 10 20.76 -13.44 -4.33
N ALA A 11 20.80 -12.80 -5.50
CA ALA A 11 21.94 -11.99 -5.93
C ALA A 11 22.29 -10.89 -4.91
N GLY A 12 21.29 -10.17 -4.39
CA GLY A 12 21.49 -9.14 -3.36
C GLY A 12 22.10 -9.71 -2.08
N GLY A 13 21.53 -10.78 -1.54
CA GLY A 13 22.01 -11.45 -0.33
C GLY A 13 23.41 -12.07 -0.49
N LEU A 14 23.69 -12.68 -1.64
CA LEU A 14 25.01 -13.21 -1.96
C LEU A 14 26.06 -12.10 -2.07
N ALA A 15 25.72 -10.97 -2.71
CA ALA A 15 26.59 -9.81 -2.78
C ALA A 15 26.85 -9.20 -1.38
N MET A 16 25.83 -9.17 -0.51
CA MET A 16 25.98 -8.75 0.88
C MET A 16 26.96 -9.66 1.64
N LEU A 17 26.79 -10.98 1.55
CA LEU A 17 27.69 -11.95 2.19
C LEU A 17 29.12 -11.86 1.64
N ALA A 18 29.29 -11.67 0.33
CA ALA A 18 30.60 -11.50 -0.29
C ALA A 18 31.33 -10.27 0.26
N THR A 19 30.63 -9.14 0.44
CA THR A 19 31.22 -7.93 1.01
C THR A 19 31.56 -8.08 2.49
N ILE A 20 30.69 -8.73 3.27
CA ILE A 20 30.99 -9.02 4.68
C ILE A 20 32.19 -9.96 4.79
N GLY A 21 32.24 -11.00 3.96
CA GLY A 21 33.35 -11.95 3.89
C GLY A 21 34.67 -11.27 3.53
N LEU A 22 34.69 -10.46 2.48
CA LEU A 22 35.86 -9.66 2.10
C LEU A 22 36.31 -8.73 3.22
N SER A 23 35.38 -8.02 3.86
CA SER A 23 35.65 -7.13 4.99
C SER A 23 36.26 -7.89 6.17
N TYR A 24 35.67 -9.03 6.53
CA TYR A 24 36.16 -9.88 7.62
C TYR A 24 37.56 -10.39 7.33
N LEU A 25 37.81 -10.95 6.15
CA LEU A 25 39.11 -11.49 5.74
C LEU A 25 40.21 -10.43 5.82
N VAL A 26 39.94 -9.21 5.35
CA VAL A 26 40.92 -8.13 5.37
C VAL A 26 41.17 -7.65 6.81
N ILE A 27 40.11 -7.40 7.59
CA ILE A 27 40.25 -6.89 8.97
C ILE A 27 40.92 -7.93 9.88
N SER A 28 40.56 -9.21 9.78
CA SER A 28 41.15 -10.28 10.60
C SER A 28 42.64 -10.47 10.29
N SER A 29 43.01 -10.48 9.01
CA SER A 29 44.42 -10.59 8.60
C SER A 29 45.29 -9.45 9.14
N GLN A 30 44.77 -8.22 9.14
CA GLN A 30 45.49 -7.06 9.69
C GLN A 30 45.54 -7.09 11.22
N LEU A 31 44.48 -7.57 11.87
CA LEU A 31 44.47 -7.72 13.33
C LEU A 31 45.47 -8.78 13.80
N GLU A 32 45.60 -9.89 13.08
CA GLU A 32 46.60 -10.92 13.33
C GLU A 32 48.02 -10.38 13.12
N ALA A 33 48.26 -9.66 12.02
CA ALA A 33 49.54 -9.00 11.76
C ALA A 33 49.91 -8.03 12.89
N ARG A 34 48.96 -7.19 13.34
CA ARG A 34 49.17 -6.26 14.47
C ARG A 34 49.48 -7.00 15.78
N ARG A 35 48.75 -8.08 16.09
CA ARG A 35 49.00 -8.90 17.30
C ARG A 35 50.38 -9.56 17.26
N GLN A 36 50.82 -10.02 16.09
CA GLN A 36 52.16 -10.59 15.91
C GLN A 36 53.24 -9.52 16.07
N SER A 37 53.08 -8.33 15.48
CA SER A 37 54.01 -7.20 15.67
C SER A 37 54.17 -6.81 17.13
N TYR A 38 53.08 -6.71 17.91
CA TYR A 38 53.15 -6.47 19.36
C TYR A 38 53.89 -7.58 20.13
N LYS A 39 53.75 -8.84 19.70
CA LYS A 39 54.40 -9.98 20.35
C LYS A 39 55.92 -9.96 20.10
N TYR A 40 56.36 -9.49 18.93
CA TYR A 40 57.77 -9.32 18.58
C TYR A 40 58.39 -8.04 19.14
N GLU A 41 57.66 -6.94 19.32
CA GLU A 41 58.17 -5.78 20.08
C GLU A 41 58.46 -6.10 21.55
N SER A 42 57.86 -7.16 22.11
CA SER A 42 58.13 -7.63 23.48
C SER A 42 59.31 -8.61 23.63
N ILE A 43 59.88 -9.10 22.52
CA ILE A 43 60.98 -10.09 22.52
C ILE A 43 62.07 -9.57 21.59
N ASP A 44 63.23 -9.27 22.18
CA ASP A 44 64.42 -8.66 21.55
C ASP A 44 64.58 -8.91 20.04
N SER A 45 64.69 -7.80 19.33
CA SER A 45 65.02 -7.71 17.91
C SER A 45 66.29 -8.47 17.59
N LEU A 46 66.23 -9.51 16.74
CA LEU A 46 67.34 -9.93 15.85
C LEU A 46 67.03 -11.11 14.91
N SER A 47 65.78 -11.59 14.80
CA SER A 47 65.43 -12.58 13.77
C SER A 47 63.93 -12.57 13.44
N ALA A 48 63.45 -11.55 12.74
CA ALA A 48 62.12 -11.59 12.14
C ALA A 48 62.23 -12.29 10.76
N PRO A 49 61.53 -13.42 10.52
CA PRO A 49 61.44 -14.00 9.19
C PRO A 49 60.64 -13.05 8.28
N HIS A 50 61.12 -12.82 7.06
CA HIS A 50 60.33 -12.22 5.99
C HIS A 50 59.14 -13.15 5.67
N HIS A 51 58.02 -12.96 6.37
CA HIS A 51 56.78 -13.63 6.03
C HIS A 51 56.26 -13.07 4.71
N ASP A 52 55.93 -13.97 3.80
CA ASP A 52 55.43 -13.71 2.45
C ASP A 52 54.14 -12.86 2.49
N ALA A 53 54.30 -11.53 2.54
CA ALA A 53 53.22 -10.52 2.55
C ALA A 53 52.42 -10.45 1.23
N LYS A 54 52.56 -11.44 0.35
CA LYS A 54 52.00 -11.44 -1.01
C LYS A 54 50.53 -11.84 -1.09
N MET A 55 50.00 -12.66 -0.17
CA MET A 55 48.58 -13.04 -0.20
C MET A 55 47.66 -12.03 0.49
N GLY A 56 48.06 -11.41 1.61
CA GLY A 56 47.24 -10.42 2.32
C GLY A 56 47.07 -9.09 1.57
N GLY A 57 48.13 -8.60 0.92
CA GLY A 57 48.11 -7.29 0.26
C GLY A 57 47.16 -7.18 -0.93
N ARG A 58 46.95 -8.27 -1.68
CA ARG A 58 46.00 -8.28 -2.80
C ARG A 58 44.56 -8.07 -2.34
N TRP A 59 44.16 -8.71 -1.23
CA TRP A 59 42.82 -8.56 -0.68
C TRP A 59 42.60 -7.19 -0.05
N VAL A 60 43.63 -6.61 0.59
CA VAL A 60 43.60 -5.22 1.06
C VAL A 60 43.36 -4.28 -0.11
N ALA A 61 44.10 -4.40 -1.20
CA ALA A 61 43.92 -3.57 -2.39
C ALA A 61 42.50 -3.72 -2.98
N ILE A 62 42.01 -4.95 -3.17
CA ILE A 62 40.65 -5.21 -3.67
C ILE A 62 39.60 -4.54 -2.77
N PHE A 63 39.71 -4.71 -1.45
CA PHE A 63 38.81 -4.09 -0.48
C PHE A 63 38.86 -2.56 -0.55
N SER A 64 40.05 -1.96 -0.56
CA SER A 64 40.20 -0.49 -0.62
C SER A 64 39.63 0.08 -1.91
N TYR A 65 39.92 -0.51 -3.08
CA TYR A 65 39.34 -0.05 -4.35
C TYR A 65 37.84 -0.29 -4.45
N TYR A 66 37.32 -1.37 -3.86
CA TYR A 66 35.88 -1.58 -3.76
C TYR A 66 35.20 -0.53 -2.85
N CYS A 67 35.82 -0.17 -1.72
CA CYS A 67 35.39 0.96 -0.91
C CYS A 67 35.33 2.25 -1.73
N LEU A 68 36.37 2.55 -2.52
CA LEU A 68 36.41 3.74 -3.38
C LEU A 68 35.27 3.72 -4.41
N LEU A 69 35.07 2.58 -5.09
CA LEU A 69 34.01 2.42 -6.09
C LEU A 69 32.63 2.69 -5.48
N ILE A 70 32.30 2.07 -4.34
CA ILE A 70 30.98 2.24 -3.72
C ILE A 70 30.78 3.70 -3.26
N HIS A 71 31.80 4.33 -2.66
CA HIS A 71 31.70 5.74 -2.26
C HIS A 71 31.54 6.67 -3.47
N PHE A 72 32.24 6.39 -4.57
CA PHE A 72 32.09 7.12 -5.83
C PHE A 72 30.68 6.97 -6.41
N LEU A 73 30.13 5.75 -6.44
CA LEU A 73 28.76 5.52 -6.92
C LEU A 73 27.71 6.24 -6.07
N VAL A 74 27.86 6.22 -4.74
CA VAL A 74 26.99 6.95 -3.81
C VAL A 74 27.11 8.47 -3.99
N PHE A 75 28.30 8.97 -4.36
CA PHE A 75 28.53 10.38 -4.66
C PHE A 75 27.92 10.82 -6.01
N VAL A 76 27.97 9.97 -7.05
CA VAL A 76 27.42 10.33 -8.37
C VAL A 76 25.88 10.37 -8.37
N PHE A 77 25.22 9.55 -7.55
CA PHE A 77 23.76 9.44 -7.54
C PHE A 77 23.02 10.77 -7.19
N PRO A 78 23.38 11.50 -6.11
CA PRO A 78 22.81 12.80 -5.80
C PRO A 78 23.04 13.85 -6.89
N ILE A 79 24.23 13.89 -7.52
CA ILE A 79 24.52 14.80 -8.64
C ILE A 79 23.53 14.58 -9.77
N ARG A 80 23.32 13.31 -10.15
CA ARG A 80 22.35 12.94 -11.19
C ARG A 80 20.92 13.31 -10.80
N SER A 81 20.55 13.12 -9.54
CA SER A 81 19.23 13.51 -9.02
C SER A 81 19.01 15.03 -9.05
N CYS A 82 20.04 15.82 -8.67
CA CYS A 82 20.05 17.27 -8.78
C CYS A 82 19.89 17.74 -10.23
N TRP A 83 20.62 17.12 -11.17
CA TRP A 83 20.50 17.42 -12.59
C TRP A 83 19.08 17.12 -13.12
N ALA A 84 18.53 15.97 -12.73
CA ALA A 84 17.19 15.57 -13.15
C ALA A 84 16.11 16.53 -12.63
N VAL A 85 16.08 16.82 -11.33
CA VAL A 85 15.08 17.74 -10.77
C VAL A 85 15.23 19.15 -11.33
N PHE A 86 16.46 19.62 -11.55
CA PHE A 86 16.73 20.93 -12.16
C PHE A 86 16.19 21.03 -13.58
N THR A 87 16.49 20.03 -14.42
CA THR A 87 16.04 20.00 -15.82
C THR A 87 14.53 19.87 -15.94
N ILE A 88 13.90 18.99 -15.15
CA ILE A 88 12.44 18.84 -15.08
C ILE A 88 11.80 20.16 -14.65
N THR A 89 12.30 20.79 -13.57
CA THR A 89 11.78 22.07 -13.07
C THR A 89 11.88 23.18 -14.10
N ARG A 90 13.01 23.26 -14.84
CA ARG A 90 13.19 24.24 -15.90
C ARG A 90 12.18 24.02 -17.03
N SER A 91 11.95 22.77 -17.43
CA SER A 91 10.98 22.41 -18.46
C SER A 91 9.54 22.74 -18.04
N LEU A 92 9.16 22.43 -16.79
CA LEU A 92 7.85 22.79 -16.24
C LEU A 92 7.65 24.31 -16.16
N LYS A 93 8.67 25.07 -15.74
CA LYS A 93 8.64 26.54 -15.76
C LYS A 93 8.45 27.10 -17.17
N LYS A 94 9.14 26.53 -18.16
CA LYS A 94 8.98 26.91 -19.58
C LYS A 94 7.53 26.65 -20.03
N ALA A 95 7.01 25.46 -19.78
CA ALA A 95 5.64 25.08 -20.14
C ALA A 95 4.58 25.99 -19.48
N ALA A 96 4.72 26.27 -18.17
CA ALA A 96 3.82 27.14 -17.43
C ALA A 96 3.81 28.58 -17.98
N ARG A 97 4.99 29.15 -18.31
CA ARG A 97 5.10 30.49 -18.91
C ARG A 97 4.45 30.55 -20.29
N THR A 98 4.69 29.54 -21.14
CA THR A 98 4.06 29.48 -22.47
C THR A 98 2.54 29.43 -22.36
N ARG A 99 2.00 28.66 -21.41
CA ARG A 99 0.56 28.60 -21.15
C ARG A 99 0.00 29.96 -20.71
N ALA A 100 0.64 30.62 -19.76
CA ALA A 100 0.23 31.94 -19.30
C ALA A 100 0.24 33.00 -20.43
N MET A 101 1.25 32.99 -21.31
CA MET A 101 1.28 33.86 -22.49
C MET A 101 0.15 33.57 -23.47
N ARG A 102 -0.22 32.29 -23.65
CA ARG A 102 -1.37 31.89 -24.46
C ARG A 102 -2.67 32.43 -23.87
N ASP A 103 -2.90 32.22 -22.58
CA ASP A 103 -4.10 32.69 -21.87
C ASP A 103 -4.27 34.21 -21.99
N ILE A 104 -3.16 34.98 -21.88
CA ILE A 104 -3.17 36.44 -22.07
C ILE A 104 -3.53 36.82 -23.53
N LYS A 105 -2.95 36.16 -24.54
CA LYS A 105 -3.25 36.43 -25.96
C LYS A 105 -4.72 36.17 -26.31
N PHE A 106 -5.31 35.08 -25.79
CA PHE A 106 -6.73 34.78 -25.99
C PHE A 106 -7.64 35.71 -25.18
N GLY A 107 -7.24 36.09 -23.97
CA GLY A 107 -7.94 37.11 -23.16
C GLY A 107 -7.96 38.49 -23.82
N HIS A 108 -6.90 38.87 -24.54
CA HIS A 108 -6.86 40.12 -25.32
C HIS A 108 -7.72 40.07 -26.59
N ARG A 109 -7.78 38.93 -27.29
CA ARG A 109 -8.70 38.75 -28.43
C ARG A 109 -10.18 38.83 -28.02
N ARG A 110 -10.56 38.33 -26.84
CA ARG A 110 -11.94 38.46 -26.30
C ARG A 110 -12.30 39.89 -25.84
N ARG A 111 -11.32 40.77 -25.63
CA ARG A 111 -11.52 42.16 -25.20
C ARG A 111 -11.42 43.19 -26.34
N GLY A 112 -11.19 42.73 -27.57
CA GLY A 112 -10.97 43.57 -28.76
C GLY A 112 -11.96 43.37 -29.92
N SER A 113 -13.05 42.62 -29.72
CA SER A 113 -14.09 42.42 -30.75
C SER A 113 -15.39 43.13 -30.38
N SER A 114 -15.30 44.46 -30.30
CA SER A 114 -16.46 45.35 -30.28
C SER A 114 -16.07 46.75 -30.77
N THR A 115 -15.38 46.83 -31.91
CA THR A 115 -15.37 48.03 -32.77
C THR A 115 -14.93 47.65 -34.19
N SER A 116 -15.72 48.09 -35.17
CA SER A 116 -15.42 48.23 -36.61
C SER A 116 -15.66 47.04 -37.54
N LEU A 117 -16.92 46.90 -37.98
CA LEU A 117 -17.22 46.64 -39.39
C LEU A 117 -17.01 47.96 -40.14
N SER A 118 -15.99 48.07 -41.00
CA SER A 118 -16.02 48.92 -42.20
C SER A 118 -14.76 48.77 -43.06
N SER A 119 -15.00 48.47 -44.34
CA SER A 119 -14.21 48.81 -45.54
C SER A 119 -13.00 47.96 -45.95
N SER A 120 -13.28 47.12 -46.95
CA SER A 120 -12.70 47.09 -48.31
C SER A 120 -11.20 46.92 -48.54
N GLU A 121 -10.93 45.87 -49.34
CA GLU A 121 -10.00 45.77 -50.48
C GLU A 121 -8.55 46.25 -50.35
N THR A 122 -7.63 45.42 -50.84
CA THR A 122 -6.66 45.75 -51.92
C THR A 122 -5.24 45.18 -51.66
N LEU A 123 -4.91 44.19 -52.50
CA LEU A 123 -3.63 43.93 -53.18
C LEU A 123 -2.34 43.53 -52.41
N THR A 124 -1.87 42.35 -52.79
CA THR A 124 -0.52 42.01 -53.32
C THR A 124 0.71 42.72 -52.74
N SER A 125 1.71 41.96 -52.30
CA SER A 125 2.83 41.55 -53.16
C SER A 125 3.98 40.93 -52.37
N SER A 126 4.58 39.94 -53.01
CA SER A 126 5.88 39.32 -52.81
C SER A 126 7.02 40.27 -52.44
N ARG A 127 7.93 39.80 -51.56
CA ARG A 127 9.38 39.94 -51.81
C ARG A 127 10.23 38.99 -50.97
N ASP A 128 10.94 38.14 -51.69
CA ASP A 128 12.10 37.34 -51.27
C ASP A 128 13.20 38.20 -50.64
N ILE A 129 13.90 37.67 -49.62
CA ILE A 129 15.38 37.69 -49.55
C ILE A 129 15.85 36.39 -48.88
N SER A 130 16.61 35.63 -49.67
CA SER A 130 17.47 34.52 -49.29
C SER A 130 18.74 34.95 -48.57
N SER A 131 19.18 34.20 -47.56
CA SER A 131 20.61 33.86 -47.40
C SER A 131 20.78 32.56 -46.61
N THR A 132 21.58 31.67 -47.21
CA THR A 132 21.92 30.29 -46.83
C THR A 132 23.23 30.20 -46.06
N SER A 133 23.30 29.33 -45.04
CA SER A 133 24.42 28.39 -44.79
C SER A 133 24.01 27.33 -43.75
N SER A 134 23.56 26.14 -44.21
CA SER A 134 24.21 24.81 -44.05
C SER A 134 24.53 24.40 -42.59
N SER A 135 23.71 23.55 -41.97
CA SER A 135 23.91 22.08 -41.78
C SER A 135 24.96 21.78 -40.69
N GLU A 136 24.66 21.11 -39.57
CA GLU A 136 24.08 19.76 -39.45
C GLU A 136 22.83 19.67 -38.56
N ALA A 137 21.91 18.82 -39.02
CA ALA A 137 20.62 18.52 -38.43
C ALA A 137 20.69 17.23 -37.59
N GLY A 138 19.81 17.15 -36.59
CA GLY A 138 19.60 15.96 -35.77
C GLY A 138 18.58 16.21 -34.66
N ASP A 139 17.32 16.42 -35.08
CA ASP A 139 16.05 16.37 -34.33
C ASP A 139 15.71 17.49 -33.32
N LEU A 140 14.84 18.37 -33.81
CA LEU A 140 14.33 19.61 -33.21
C LEU A 140 13.29 19.41 -32.09
N ASP A 141 13.25 20.41 -31.22
CA ASP A 141 12.23 20.69 -30.20
C ASP A 141 10.80 20.67 -30.76
N PRO A 142 9.78 20.20 -30.01
CA PRO A 142 8.41 20.53 -30.33
C PRO A 142 8.12 21.96 -29.85
N GLU A 143 8.16 22.90 -30.78
CA GLU A 143 7.36 24.12 -30.71
C GLU A 143 5.88 23.73 -30.69
N CYS A 144 5.14 24.29 -29.73
CA CYS A 144 3.69 24.12 -29.61
C CYS A 144 2.97 24.73 -30.82
N TYR A 145 2.85 23.97 -31.91
CA TYR A 145 1.84 24.21 -32.94
C TYR A 145 0.53 23.54 -32.50
N ALA A 146 -0.36 24.33 -31.91
CA ALA A 146 -1.75 23.97 -31.72
C ALA A 146 -2.57 24.93 -32.60
N ASP A 147 -2.47 24.74 -33.91
CA ASP A 147 -3.40 25.16 -34.95
C ASP A 147 -3.11 24.26 -36.18
N ALA A 148 -3.54 23.02 -36.07
CA ALA A 148 -3.75 22.13 -37.20
C ALA A 148 -5.01 21.32 -36.87
N ASP A 149 -6.00 21.36 -37.76
CA ASP A 149 -7.22 20.55 -37.75
C ASP A 149 -6.88 19.06 -37.94
N ILE A 150 -6.21 18.47 -36.94
CA ILE A 150 -5.93 17.03 -36.86
C ILE A 150 -7.04 16.44 -36.00
N ALA A 151 -7.86 15.55 -36.58
CA ALA A 151 -8.99 14.91 -35.93
C ALA A 151 -8.58 14.35 -34.54
N PRO A 152 -9.09 14.92 -33.44
CA PRO A 152 -8.63 14.60 -32.07
C PRO A 152 -9.06 13.21 -31.55
N ASP A 153 -9.69 12.38 -32.39
CA ASP A 153 -10.46 11.21 -31.96
C ASP A 153 -9.76 9.85 -32.18
N ARG A 154 -8.46 9.80 -32.49
CA ARG A 154 -7.80 8.53 -32.82
C ARG A 154 -7.23 7.74 -31.62
N ILE A 155 -6.63 8.39 -30.64
CA ILE A 155 -5.98 7.69 -29.50
C ILE A 155 -6.95 7.51 -28.34
N ILE A 156 -7.03 6.27 -27.86
CA ILE A 156 -7.81 5.91 -26.68
C ILE A 156 -6.86 5.72 -25.50
N HIS A 157 -7.20 6.34 -24.37
CA HIS A 157 -6.51 6.15 -23.10
C HIS A 157 -7.30 5.16 -22.24
N ALA A 158 -6.80 3.93 -22.16
CA ALA A 158 -7.32 2.91 -21.26
C ALA A 158 -6.73 3.12 -19.85
N ILE A 159 -7.49 3.72 -18.95
CA ILE A 159 -7.04 4.08 -17.61
C ILE A 159 -7.47 2.97 -16.64
N VAL A 160 -6.51 2.20 -16.15
CA VAL A 160 -6.77 1.12 -15.19
C VAL A 160 -6.50 1.64 -13.78
N ILE A 161 -7.49 1.49 -12.89
CA ILE A 161 -7.41 1.88 -11.48
C ILE A 161 -7.49 0.61 -10.62
N PRO A 162 -6.35 -0.02 -10.27
CA PRO A 162 -6.32 -1.13 -9.33
C PRO A 162 -6.80 -0.68 -7.96
N ASN A 163 -7.73 -1.45 -7.39
CA ASN A 163 -8.28 -1.21 -6.07
C ASN A 163 -8.30 -2.52 -5.27
N TYR A 164 -7.69 -2.48 -4.08
CA TYR A 164 -7.75 -3.49 -3.04
C TYR A 164 -7.79 -2.83 -1.64
N LYS A 165 -9.00 -2.66 -1.11
CA LYS A 165 -9.35 -2.10 0.23
C LYS A 165 -9.26 -0.58 0.38
N GLU A 166 -9.09 0.19 -0.69
CA GLU A 166 -9.13 1.65 -0.61
C GLU A 166 -10.54 2.17 -0.28
N GLU A 167 -10.60 3.31 0.42
CA GLU A 167 -11.88 3.90 0.82
C GLU A 167 -12.61 4.50 -0.39
N ASN A 168 -13.95 4.45 -0.36
CA ASN A 168 -14.82 4.97 -1.42
C ASN A 168 -14.52 6.43 -1.78
N ASP A 169 -14.22 7.27 -0.78
CA ASP A 169 -13.91 8.68 -0.99
C ASP A 169 -12.62 8.88 -1.80
N THR A 170 -11.62 8.01 -1.60
CA THR A 170 -10.36 8.05 -2.36
C THR A 170 -10.61 7.78 -3.83
N LEU A 171 -11.34 6.70 -4.12
CA LEU A 171 -11.64 6.30 -5.49
C LEU A 171 -12.55 7.33 -6.18
N ARG A 172 -13.54 7.86 -5.46
CA ARG A 172 -14.41 8.93 -5.92
C ARG A 172 -13.62 10.18 -6.30
N GLU A 173 -12.72 10.65 -5.44
CA GLU A 173 -11.90 11.85 -5.69
C GLU A 173 -11.05 11.68 -6.95
N THR A 174 -10.41 10.52 -7.12
CA THR A 174 -9.64 10.19 -8.32
C THR A 174 -10.52 10.18 -9.58
N LEU A 175 -11.73 9.61 -9.52
CA LEU A 175 -12.68 9.63 -10.63
C LEU A 175 -13.22 11.04 -10.93
N GLU A 176 -13.50 11.87 -9.92
CA GLU A 176 -13.91 13.27 -10.08
C GLU A 176 -12.81 14.09 -10.78
N VAL A 177 -11.56 13.87 -10.40
CA VAL A 177 -10.40 14.48 -11.07
C VAL A 177 -10.35 14.06 -12.53
N LEU A 178 -10.38 12.77 -12.83
CA LEU A 178 -10.34 12.29 -14.22
C LEU A 178 -11.53 12.81 -15.04
N ALA A 179 -12.72 12.82 -14.45
CA ALA A 179 -13.96 13.30 -15.08
C ALA A 179 -13.94 14.81 -15.35
N SER A 180 -13.08 15.57 -14.66
CA SER A 180 -12.87 17.01 -14.92
C SER A 180 -12.03 17.28 -16.17
N HIS A 181 -11.34 16.26 -16.70
CA HIS A 181 -10.48 16.44 -17.86
C HIS A 181 -11.31 16.71 -19.13
N PRO A 182 -10.96 17.72 -19.96
CA PRO A 182 -11.74 18.08 -21.14
C PRO A 182 -11.93 16.92 -22.14
N GLN A 183 -10.91 16.07 -22.29
CA GLN A 183 -10.91 14.93 -23.21
C GLN A 183 -11.57 13.65 -22.65
N ALA A 184 -12.04 13.66 -21.40
CA ALA A 184 -12.50 12.45 -20.70
C ALA A 184 -13.64 11.72 -21.44
N ARG A 185 -14.63 12.47 -21.94
CA ARG A 185 -15.79 11.92 -22.65
C ARG A 185 -15.48 11.34 -24.03
N ASN A 186 -14.35 11.73 -24.62
CA ASN A 186 -14.03 11.40 -26.00
C ASN A 186 -12.94 10.33 -26.11
N THR A 187 -12.07 10.21 -25.09
CA THR A 187 -10.85 9.40 -25.21
C THR A 187 -10.59 8.47 -24.02
N TYR A 188 -11.30 8.59 -22.89
CA TYR A 188 -10.98 7.80 -21.70
C TYR A 188 -11.87 6.58 -21.57
N ASP A 189 -11.23 5.43 -21.53
CA ASP A 189 -11.84 4.16 -21.14
C ASP A 189 -11.33 3.79 -19.76
N VAL A 190 -12.15 4.00 -18.75
CA VAL A 190 -11.77 3.79 -17.35
C VAL A 190 -12.13 2.38 -16.93
N TYR A 191 -11.17 1.66 -16.34
CA TYR A 191 -11.33 0.30 -15.82
C TYR A 191 -11.07 0.28 -14.32
N LEU A 192 -12.10 0.03 -13.52
CA LEU A 192 -11.94 -0.28 -12.11
C LEU A 192 -11.47 -1.73 -11.97
N ALA A 193 -10.19 -1.93 -11.67
CA ALA A 193 -9.60 -3.26 -11.55
C ALA A 193 -9.68 -3.72 -10.10
N MET A 194 -10.75 -4.44 -9.80
CA MET A 194 -11.13 -4.88 -8.46
C MET A 194 -10.57 -6.29 -8.16
N GLU A 195 -10.51 -6.61 -6.89
CA GLU A 195 -10.04 -7.91 -6.39
C GLU A 195 -11.19 -8.64 -5.69
N GLN A 196 -11.49 -9.89 -6.09
CA GLN A 196 -12.61 -10.66 -5.50
C GLN A 196 -12.44 -10.89 -4.00
N ARG A 197 -11.18 -10.89 -3.52
CA ARG A 197 -10.84 -11.02 -2.10
C ARG A 197 -11.20 -9.76 -1.27
N GLU A 198 -11.61 -8.65 -1.89
CA GLU A 198 -12.20 -7.49 -1.21
C GLU A 198 -13.73 -7.67 -1.08
N HIS A 199 -14.25 -7.50 0.14
CA HIS A 199 -15.69 -7.55 0.37
C HIS A 199 -16.40 -6.44 -0.41
N ASN A 200 -17.49 -6.78 -1.10
CA ASN A 200 -18.32 -5.85 -1.90
C ASN A 200 -17.58 -5.18 -3.07
N ALA A 201 -16.49 -5.77 -3.56
CA ALA A 201 -15.72 -5.23 -4.68
C ALA A 201 -16.60 -4.97 -5.92
N GLU A 202 -17.45 -5.93 -6.30
CA GLU A 202 -18.39 -5.81 -7.43
C GLU A 202 -19.41 -4.69 -7.22
N THR A 203 -20.08 -4.66 -6.07
CA THR A 203 -21.09 -3.63 -5.75
C THR A 203 -20.48 -2.23 -5.74
N LYS A 204 -19.29 -2.09 -5.15
CA LYS A 204 -18.52 -0.83 -5.12
C LYS A 204 -18.20 -0.36 -6.52
N ALA A 205 -17.71 -1.26 -7.38
CA ALA A 205 -17.38 -0.94 -8.76
C ALA A 205 -18.62 -0.59 -9.59
N ALA A 206 -19.67 -1.40 -9.54
CA ALA A 206 -20.93 -1.17 -10.24
C ALA A 206 -21.54 0.20 -9.87
N ARG A 207 -21.48 0.60 -8.60
CA ARG A 207 -21.92 1.93 -8.16
C ARG A 207 -21.14 3.05 -8.86
N PHE A 208 -19.81 2.98 -8.88
CA PHE A 208 -18.97 3.99 -9.51
C PHE A 208 -19.11 3.98 -11.05
N THR A 209 -19.22 2.81 -11.66
CA THR A 209 -19.52 2.67 -13.10
C THR A 209 -20.83 3.36 -13.45
N ASN A 210 -21.90 3.14 -12.67
CA ASN A 210 -23.17 3.81 -12.89
C ASN A 210 -23.08 5.34 -12.70
N GLU A 211 -22.46 5.78 -11.61
CA GLU A 211 -22.31 7.20 -11.27
C GLU A 211 -21.53 7.99 -12.33
N PHE A 212 -20.46 7.41 -12.88
CA PHE A 212 -19.56 8.08 -13.82
C PHE A 212 -19.78 7.70 -15.29
N SER A 213 -20.77 6.85 -15.60
CA SER A 213 -21.09 6.35 -16.95
C SER A 213 -21.13 7.43 -18.04
N LYS A 214 -21.63 8.64 -17.74
CA LYS A 214 -21.75 9.76 -18.69
C LYS A 214 -20.59 10.78 -18.64
N LYS A 215 -19.55 10.48 -17.87
CA LYS A 215 -18.39 11.37 -17.68
C LYS A 215 -17.18 10.94 -18.51
N PHE A 216 -17.11 9.67 -18.89
CA PHE A 216 -16.03 9.08 -19.67
C PHE A 216 -16.55 8.58 -21.03
N ARG A 217 -15.64 8.24 -21.95
CA ARG A 217 -16.00 7.57 -23.21
C ARG A 217 -16.57 6.18 -22.90
N SER A 218 -15.88 5.44 -22.04
CA SER A 218 -16.43 4.25 -21.38
C SER A 218 -15.92 4.16 -19.94
N ILE A 219 -16.70 3.51 -19.08
CA ILE A 219 -16.24 3.10 -17.77
C ILE A 219 -16.77 1.69 -17.52
N ASP A 220 -15.87 0.80 -17.12
CA ASP A 220 -16.12 -0.62 -16.91
C ASP A 220 -15.36 -1.07 -15.66
N PHE A 221 -15.60 -2.29 -15.21
CA PHE A 221 -14.84 -2.88 -14.11
C PHE A 221 -14.47 -4.32 -14.40
N THR A 222 -13.42 -4.78 -13.75
CA THR A 222 -12.98 -6.18 -13.77
C THR A 222 -12.80 -6.66 -12.34
N VAL A 223 -12.98 -7.96 -12.12
CA VAL A 223 -12.81 -8.58 -10.82
C VAL A 223 -11.84 -9.73 -10.99
N HIS A 224 -10.65 -9.57 -10.42
CA HIS A 224 -9.63 -10.60 -10.39
C HIS A 224 -10.07 -11.75 -9.45
N PRO A 225 -10.17 -13.01 -9.92
CA PRO A 225 -10.63 -14.14 -9.12
C PRO A 225 -9.74 -14.49 -7.91
N ALA A 226 -10.36 -14.96 -6.84
CA ALA A 226 -9.66 -15.27 -5.59
C ALA A 226 -8.85 -16.58 -5.62
N ASP A 227 -9.21 -17.50 -6.53
CA ASP A 227 -8.80 -18.90 -6.59
C ASP A 227 -7.75 -19.22 -7.67
N MET A 228 -7.20 -18.21 -8.36
CA MET A 228 -6.15 -18.45 -9.36
C MET A 228 -4.85 -18.96 -8.72
N PRO A 229 -4.37 -20.18 -9.06
CA PRO A 229 -3.19 -20.78 -8.45
C PRO A 229 -1.92 -19.99 -8.79
N GLY A 230 -1.15 -19.63 -7.77
CA GLY A 230 0.15 -18.97 -7.95
C GLY A 230 0.10 -17.46 -8.17
N GLU A 231 -1.09 -16.86 -8.34
CA GLU A 231 -1.25 -15.41 -8.48
C GLU A 231 -1.44 -14.73 -7.11
N LEU A 232 -0.61 -13.74 -6.81
CA LEU A 232 -0.70 -12.95 -5.58
C LEU A 232 -1.87 -11.95 -5.65
N ALA A 233 -2.47 -11.60 -4.50
CA ALA A 233 -3.43 -10.50 -4.45
C ALA A 233 -2.70 -9.16 -4.51
N GLY A 234 -3.14 -8.24 -5.37
CA GLY A 234 -2.56 -6.89 -5.43
C GLY A 234 -2.63 -6.23 -6.80
N LYS A 235 -1.83 -5.17 -6.94
CA LYS A 235 -1.83 -4.29 -8.12
C LYS A 235 -1.49 -5.03 -9.41
N GLY A 236 -0.44 -5.87 -9.40
CA GLY A 236 0.01 -6.63 -10.57
C GLY A 236 -1.08 -7.52 -11.17
N SER A 237 -1.74 -8.32 -10.34
CA SER A 237 -2.78 -9.27 -10.79
C SER A 237 -4.05 -8.56 -11.25
N ASN A 238 -4.47 -7.50 -10.57
CA ASN A 238 -5.57 -6.65 -11.03
C ASN A 238 -5.25 -5.99 -12.39
N MET A 239 -4.01 -5.51 -12.57
CA MET A 239 -3.55 -4.95 -13.85
C MET A 239 -3.54 -6.02 -14.95
N SER A 240 -3.02 -7.21 -14.67
CA SER A 240 -2.95 -8.33 -15.63
C SER A 240 -4.34 -8.75 -16.10
N TRP A 241 -5.27 -8.90 -15.15
CA TRP A 241 -6.65 -9.27 -15.43
C TRP A 241 -7.39 -8.19 -16.24
N ALA A 242 -7.22 -6.92 -15.88
CA ALA A 242 -7.78 -5.80 -16.65
C ALA A 242 -7.19 -5.72 -18.06
N ALA A 243 -5.88 -5.96 -18.22
CA ALA A 243 -5.20 -5.97 -19.51
C ALA A 243 -5.72 -7.07 -20.45
N ARG A 244 -6.03 -8.26 -19.92
CA ARG A 244 -6.67 -9.34 -20.69
C ARG A 244 -8.02 -8.88 -21.27
N LYS A 245 -8.84 -8.21 -20.46
CA LYS A 245 -10.13 -7.66 -20.90
C LYS A 245 -10.00 -6.50 -21.90
N LEU A 246 -8.96 -5.68 -21.76
CA LEU A 246 -8.63 -4.67 -22.76
C LEU A 246 -8.21 -5.31 -24.09
N SER A 247 -7.35 -6.33 -24.06
CA SER A 247 -6.93 -7.08 -25.24
C SER A 247 -8.11 -7.76 -25.96
N GLU A 248 -9.09 -8.28 -25.20
CA GLU A 248 -10.34 -8.85 -25.72
C GLU A 248 -11.24 -7.80 -26.38
N LYS A 249 -11.34 -6.59 -25.80
CA LYS A 249 -12.22 -5.52 -26.30
C LYS A 249 -11.76 -4.91 -27.63
N TYR A 250 -10.46 -4.81 -27.85
CA TYR A 250 -9.89 -4.11 -29.00
C TYR A 250 -9.36 -5.08 -30.07
N SER A 251 -9.77 -4.87 -31.32
CA SER A 251 -9.24 -5.59 -32.47
C SER A 251 -7.73 -5.31 -32.65
N ILE A 252 -7.00 -6.25 -33.24
CA ILE A 252 -5.52 -6.19 -33.39
C ILE A 252 -5.08 -4.86 -34.00
N ASP A 253 -5.74 -4.39 -35.06
CA ASP A 253 -5.39 -3.13 -35.75
C ASP A 253 -5.59 -1.88 -34.90
N GLN A 254 -6.49 -1.93 -33.91
CA GLN A 254 -6.79 -0.81 -33.01
C GLN A 254 -5.82 -0.72 -31.84
N ARG A 255 -5.14 -1.82 -31.46
CA ARG A 255 -4.34 -1.87 -30.23
C ARG A 255 -3.13 -0.94 -30.22
N LYS A 256 -2.59 -0.63 -31.40
CA LYS A 256 -1.53 0.39 -31.54
C LYS A 256 -1.99 1.78 -31.11
N ASP A 257 -3.28 2.08 -31.28
CA ASP A 257 -3.91 3.37 -30.97
C ASP A 257 -4.54 3.38 -29.55
N VAL A 258 -4.37 2.31 -28.76
CA VAL A 258 -4.84 2.21 -27.36
C VAL A 258 -3.64 2.25 -26.41
N ILE A 259 -3.64 3.22 -25.51
CA ILE A 259 -2.57 3.40 -24.52
C ILE A 259 -3.11 3.08 -23.13
N VAL A 260 -2.53 2.07 -22.49
CA VAL A 260 -2.88 1.63 -21.14
C VAL A 260 -2.11 2.43 -20.11
N THR A 261 -2.80 3.03 -19.15
CA THR A 261 -2.20 3.77 -18.02
C THR A 261 -2.69 3.18 -16.71
N GLY A 262 -1.79 2.63 -15.90
CA GLY A 262 -2.10 2.14 -14.56
C GLY A 262 -1.93 3.25 -13.52
N ILE A 263 -2.99 3.59 -12.78
CA ILE A 263 -2.94 4.61 -11.73
C ILE A 263 -3.30 4.03 -10.37
N ASP A 264 -2.57 4.41 -9.31
CA ASP A 264 -2.98 4.07 -7.95
C ASP A 264 -4.30 4.79 -7.62
N ALA A 265 -5.16 4.17 -6.82
CA ALA A 265 -6.46 4.74 -6.46
C ALA A 265 -6.37 6.10 -5.71
N ASP A 266 -5.21 6.46 -5.16
CA ASP A 266 -4.92 7.74 -4.49
C ASP A 266 -4.07 8.73 -5.33
N SER A 267 -3.75 8.40 -6.58
CA SER A 267 -2.91 9.23 -7.45
C SER A 267 -3.73 10.20 -8.29
N HIS A 268 -3.33 11.45 -8.30
CA HIS A 268 -3.96 12.51 -9.09
C HIS A 268 -3.11 12.86 -10.31
N LEU A 269 -3.74 12.82 -11.48
CA LEU A 269 -3.14 13.25 -12.74
C LEU A 269 -3.71 14.59 -13.19
N SER A 270 -2.89 15.38 -13.88
CA SER A 270 -3.36 16.54 -14.62
C SER A 270 -3.96 16.10 -15.96
N SER A 271 -4.93 16.85 -16.46
CA SER A 271 -5.45 16.72 -17.82
C SER A 271 -4.35 16.77 -18.88
N ASN A 272 -3.25 17.48 -18.62
CA ASN A 272 -2.11 17.57 -19.51
C ASN A 272 -1.35 16.23 -19.66
N TYR A 273 -1.43 15.32 -18.69
CA TYR A 273 -0.74 14.03 -18.73
C TYR A 273 -1.09 13.27 -20.02
N PHE A 274 -2.40 13.05 -20.23
CA PHE A 274 -2.91 12.29 -21.37
C PHE A 274 -2.72 13.02 -22.70
N ALA A 275 -2.85 14.36 -22.70
CA ALA A 275 -2.58 15.18 -23.87
C ALA A 275 -1.10 15.10 -24.32
N LEU A 276 -0.17 15.10 -23.36
CA LEU A 276 1.26 14.93 -23.64
C LEU A 276 1.56 13.52 -24.17
N VAL A 277 0.95 12.48 -23.60
CA VAL A 277 1.10 11.11 -24.07
C VAL A 277 0.58 10.97 -25.50
N THR A 278 -0.63 11.44 -25.81
CA THR A 278 -1.18 11.44 -27.18
C THR A 278 -0.26 12.19 -28.15
N SER A 279 0.19 13.39 -27.78
CA SER A 279 1.09 14.19 -28.62
C SER A 279 2.39 13.45 -28.91
N MET A 280 3.03 12.87 -27.90
CA MET A 280 4.27 12.10 -28.08
C MET A 280 4.04 10.83 -28.89
N HIS A 281 2.90 10.15 -28.73
CA HIS A 281 2.59 8.94 -29.50
C HIS A 281 2.37 9.25 -30.98
N MET A 282 1.65 10.33 -31.29
CA MET A 282 1.38 10.77 -32.66
C MET A 282 2.59 11.37 -33.37
N THR A 283 3.47 12.06 -32.63
CA THR A 283 4.65 12.72 -33.21
C THR A 283 5.71 11.71 -33.66
N TYR A 284 5.75 10.52 -33.05
CA TYR A 284 6.81 9.52 -33.27
C TYR A 284 6.24 8.14 -33.61
N PRO A 285 5.49 8.00 -34.73
CA PRO A 285 4.77 6.77 -35.08
C PRO A 285 5.69 5.54 -35.14
N ASP A 286 6.92 5.70 -35.64
CA ASP A 286 7.89 4.59 -35.80
C ASP A 286 8.32 3.95 -34.48
N THR A 287 8.23 4.68 -33.36
CA THR A 287 8.59 4.19 -32.02
C THR A 287 7.38 4.07 -31.10
N ALA A 288 6.19 4.45 -31.58
CA ALA A 288 5.00 4.64 -30.76
C ALA A 288 4.59 3.34 -30.05
N THR A 289 4.61 2.21 -30.75
CA THR A 289 4.26 0.87 -30.22
C THR A 289 5.37 0.24 -29.38
N THR A 290 6.56 0.86 -29.33
CA THR A 290 7.72 0.39 -28.55
C THR A 290 8.18 1.42 -27.51
N THR A 291 7.29 2.36 -27.15
CA THR A 291 7.57 3.43 -26.20
C THR A 291 6.81 3.22 -24.89
N LEU A 292 7.52 3.36 -23.77
CA LEU A 292 6.95 3.51 -22.43
C LEU A 292 7.00 4.99 -22.01
N TYR A 293 5.91 5.49 -21.45
CA TYR A 293 5.77 6.88 -21.02
C TYR A 293 5.83 6.94 -19.49
N SER A 294 6.87 7.59 -18.95
CA SER A 294 7.12 7.66 -17.50
C SER A 294 6.99 9.10 -17.00
N ALA A 295 6.37 9.31 -15.83
CA ALA A 295 6.16 10.64 -15.26
C ALA A 295 6.92 10.85 -13.94
N PRO A 296 7.37 12.09 -13.66
CA PRO A 296 7.89 12.46 -12.35
C PRO A 296 6.85 12.28 -11.25
N ILE A 297 7.27 11.99 -10.02
CA ILE A 297 6.38 11.85 -8.86
C ILE A 297 6.57 12.97 -7.85
N ILE A 298 5.49 13.41 -7.22
CA ILE A 298 5.50 14.41 -6.16
C ILE A 298 4.58 14.00 -5.01
N PHE A 299 5.04 14.23 -3.77
CA PHE A 299 4.26 14.02 -2.55
C PHE A 299 3.78 15.36 -1.98
N ASP A 300 2.61 15.81 -2.40
CA ASP A 300 2.10 17.16 -2.13
C ASP A 300 0.72 17.22 -1.46
N ARG A 301 0.01 16.10 -1.35
CA ARG A 301 -1.38 16.07 -0.85
C ARG A 301 -1.49 16.09 0.68
N ASN A 302 -0.61 15.39 1.39
CA ASN A 302 -0.71 15.21 2.85
C ASN A 302 0.64 15.34 3.59
N ALA A 303 1.65 15.99 2.99
CA ALA A 303 2.99 16.12 3.59
C ALA A 303 2.99 16.87 4.95
N HIS A 304 1.95 17.68 5.20
CA HIS A 304 1.70 18.36 6.47
C HIS A 304 1.15 17.44 7.57
N ASN A 305 0.69 16.23 7.22
CA ASN A 305 0.16 15.23 8.14
C ASN A 305 1.19 14.22 8.65
N VAL A 306 2.40 14.21 8.06
CA VAL A 306 3.46 13.27 8.39
C VAL A 306 4.65 13.94 9.09
N PRO A 307 5.39 13.22 9.95
CA PRO A 307 6.60 13.73 10.57
C PRO A 307 7.73 13.94 9.54
N ALA A 308 8.71 14.79 9.87
CA ALA A 308 9.84 15.13 8.99
C ALA A 308 10.60 13.90 8.49
N ILE A 309 10.81 12.90 9.35
CA ILE A 309 11.52 11.68 8.98
C ILE A 309 10.82 10.88 7.87
N VAL A 310 9.48 10.85 7.86
CA VAL A 310 8.68 10.18 6.81
C VAL A 310 8.67 11.03 5.55
N ARG A 311 8.44 12.33 5.70
CA ARG A 311 8.42 13.28 4.58
C ARG A 311 9.73 13.29 3.79
N VAL A 312 10.87 13.32 4.48
CA VAL A 312 12.20 13.27 3.83
C VAL A 312 12.41 11.93 3.13
N ALA A 313 11.95 10.81 3.71
CA ALA A 313 12.04 9.50 3.06
C ALA A 313 11.28 9.47 1.72
N ASP A 314 10.11 10.10 1.65
CA ASP A 314 9.31 10.18 0.42
C ASP A 314 9.91 11.15 -0.61
N VAL A 315 10.52 12.26 -0.16
CA VAL A 315 11.27 13.16 -1.05
C VAL A 315 12.49 12.48 -1.66
N LEU A 316 13.23 11.67 -0.88
CA LEU A 316 14.34 10.88 -1.40
C LEU A 316 13.88 9.75 -2.33
N TRP A 317 12.70 9.18 -2.08
CA TRP A 317 12.08 8.22 -3.02
C TRP A 317 11.72 8.89 -4.35
N SER A 318 11.14 10.09 -4.30
CA SER A 318 10.91 10.93 -5.48
C SER A 318 12.22 11.26 -6.22
N ALA A 319 13.31 11.51 -5.50
CA ALA A 319 14.63 11.70 -6.08
C ALA A 319 15.07 10.48 -6.91
N ALA A 320 14.95 9.28 -6.32
CA ALA A 320 15.29 8.04 -6.99
C ALA A 320 14.47 7.84 -8.28
N GLY A 321 13.16 8.04 -8.22
CA GLY A 321 12.28 7.89 -9.39
C GLY A 321 12.51 8.91 -10.50
N MET A 322 12.78 10.16 -10.15
CA MET A 322 13.04 11.21 -11.14
C MET A 322 14.46 11.17 -11.69
N SER A 323 15.38 10.49 -11.02
CA SER A 323 16.82 10.52 -11.35
C SER A 323 17.13 10.05 -12.77
N GLY A 324 16.25 9.29 -13.42
CA GLY A 324 16.39 8.85 -14.82
C GLY A 324 15.56 9.64 -15.84
N LEU A 325 14.78 10.64 -15.42
CA LEU A 325 13.77 11.32 -16.27
C LEU A 325 14.27 12.61 -16.94
N TYR A 326 15.58 12.73 -17.17
CA TYR A 326 16.19 13.87 -17.85
C TYR A 326 16.55 13.55 -19.30
N LYS A 327 16.64 14.60 -20.13
CA LYS A 327 17.03 14.47 -21.55
C LYS A 327 18.42 13.84 -21.66
N GLY A 328 18.52 12.71 -22.37
CA GLY A 328 19.77 11.97 -22.55
C GLY A 328 19.92 10.72 -21.67
N SER A 329 18.99 10.45 -20.75
CA SER A 329 18.94 9.16 -20.08
C SER A 329 18.44 8.07 -21.04
N SER A 330 19.20 6.99 -21.19
CA SER A 330 18.82 5.84 -22.03
C SER A 330 17.93 4.82 -21.30
N VAL A 331 17.96 4.85 -19.96
CA VAL A 331 17.23 3.94 -19.07
C VAL A 331 16.48 4.78 -18.04
N ALA A 332 15.17 4.58 -17.96
CA ALA A 332 14.29 5.40 -17.13
C ALA A 332 13.10 4.56 -16.63
N PRO A 333 13.34 3.59 -15.73
CA PRO A 333 12.24 2.80 -15.16
C PRO A 333 11.26 3.72 -14.43
N PRO A 334 9.94 3.49 -14.56
CA PRO A 334 8.94 4.19 -13.77
C PRO A 334 9.00 3.74 -12.31
N THR A 335 8.55 4.61 -11.40
CA THR A 335 8.45 4.32 -9.95
C THR A 335 7.03 4.57 -9.40
N SER A 336 6.06 4.69 -10.30
CA SER A 336 4.63 4.98 -10.06
C SER A 336 3.90 4.87 -11.41
N VAL A 337 2.95 5.76 -11.70
CA VAL A 337 2.14 5.82 -12.92
C VAL A 337 3.01 5.92 -14.18
N TYR A 338 2.75 5.00 -15.11
CA TYR A 338 3.29 4.99 -16.46
C TYR A 338 2.20 4.62 -17.47
N SER A 339 2.43 4.97 -18.73
CA SER A 339 1.60 4.55 -19.85
C SER A 339 2.37 3.66 -20.82
N VAL A 340 1.70 2.66 -21.36
CA VAL A 340 2.26 1.69 -22.31
C VAL A 340 1.21 1.36 -23.39
N PRO A 341 1.57 1.31 -24.69
CA PRO A 341 0.66 0.87 -25.74
C PRO A 341 0.16 -0.56 -25.51
N LEU A 342 -1.12 -0.82 -25.77
CA LEU A 342 -1.72 -2.15 -25.59
C LEU A 342 -1.02 -3.22 -26.45
N GLU A 343 -0.52 -2.86 -27.63
CA GLU A 343 0.28 -3.76 -28.46
C GLU A 343 1.58 -4.21 -27.76
N LEU A 344 2.25 -3.33 -27.03
CA LEU A 344 3.44 -3.69 -26.26
C LEU A 344 3.07 -4.54 -25.05
N VAL A 345 1.92 -4.29 -24.43
CA VAL A 345 1.36 -5.10 -23.34
C VAL A 345 1.12 -6.54 -23.82
N ASP A 346 0.47 -6.73 -24.98
CA ASP A 346 0.26 -8.05 -25.57
C ASP A 346 1.61 -8.73 -25.87
N ARG A 347 2.56 -8.00 -26.46
CA ARG A 347 3.89 -8.52 -26.80
C ARG A 347 4.65 -9.11 -25.62
N VAL A 348 4.47 -8.55 -24.42
CA VAL A 348 5.16 -9.03 -23.22
C VAL A 348 4.33 -10.01 -22.39
N GLY A 349 3.13 -10.37 -22.83
CA GLY A 349 2.24 -11.25 -22.07
C GLY A 349 1.66 -10.58 -20.82
N GLY A 350 1.40 -9.26 -20.85
CA GLY A 350 0.78 -8.54 -19.74
C GLY A 350 1.66 -8.42 -18.49
N TRP A 351 1.03 -8.39 -17.31
CA TRP A 351 1.71 -8.28 -16.02
C TRP A 351 1.91 -9.66 -15.38
N ASP A 352 3.11 -9.90 -14.86
CA ASP A 352 3.40 -11.12 -14.10
C ASP A 352 2.81 -11.01 -12.70
N CYS A 353 2.22 -12.11 -12.22
CA CYS A 353 1.42 -12.16 -10.99
C CYS A 353 2.07 -13.04 -9.90
N ASP A 354 3.28 -13.53 -10.16
CA ASP A 354 4.02 -14.42 -9.26
C ASP A 354 4.70 -13.67 -8.10
N SER A 355 5.34 -14.42 -7.20
CA SER A 355 6.01 -13.86 -6.03
C SER A 355 7.34 -13.15 -6.31
N GLU A 356 7.85 -13.17 -7.55
CA GLU A 356 9.01 -12.37 -7.94
C GLU A 356 8.61 -10.96 -8.44
N ALA A 357 7.39 -10.79 -8.96
CA ALA A 357 6.90 -9.53 -9.53
C ALA A 357 6.20 -8.60 -8.51
N ILE A 358 6.85 -8.33 -7.37
CA ILE A 358 6.24 -7.54 -6.27
C ILE A 358 6.13 -6.04 -6.60
N GLY A 359 7.13 -5.47 -7.30
CA GLY A 359 7.09 -4.10 -7.82
C GLY A 359 6.69 -4.11 -9.29
N GLU A 360 5.40 -3.98 -9.58
CA GLU A 360 4.87 -4.23 -10.92
C GLU A 360 5.36 -3.24 -11.97
N ASP A 361 5.74 -2.02 -11.54
CA ASP A 361 6.19 -0.93 -12.39
C ASP A 361 7.59 -1.19 -12.96
N LEU A 362 8.57 -1.49 -12.11
CA LEU A 362 9.91 -1.89 -12.52
C LEU A 362 9.86 -3.22 -13.26
N HIS A 363 9.06 -4.18 -12.78
CA HIS A 363 8.96 -5.49 -13.40
C HIS A 363 8.43 -5.38 -14.85
N MET A 364 7.33 -4.66 -15.06
CA MET A 364 6.77 -4.42 -16.39
C MET A 364 7.76 -3.67 -17.30
N TYR A 365 8.51 -2.70 -16.76
CA TYR A 365 9.58 -2.05 -17.49
C TYR A 365 10.64 -3.05 -17.98
N LEU A 366 11.10 -3.96 -17.11
CA LEU A 366 12.08 -4.98 -17.47
C LEU A 366 11.53 -5.96 -18.52
N LYS A 367 10.26 -6.37 -18.41
CA LYS A 367 9.60 -7.18 -19.43
C LYS A 367 9.66 -6.49 -20.80
N CYS A 368 9.19 -5.26 -20.89
CA CYS A 368 9.23 -4.45 -22.11
C CYS A 368 10.67 -4.24 -22.63
N PHE A 369 11.62 -3.99 -21.72
CA PHE A 369 13.02 -3.75 -22.06
C PHE A 369 13.65 -4.98 -22.72
N PHE A 370 13.54 -6.16 -22.11
CA PHE A 370 14.14 -7.38 -22.63
C PHE A 370 13.36 -7.99 -23.81
N ALA A 371 12.04 -7.81 -23.87
CA ALA A 371 11.24 -8.21 -25.03
C ALA A 371 11.66 -7.46 -26.31
N LEU A 372 12.18 -6.24 -26.17
CA LEU A 372 12.73 -5.43 -27.27
C LEU A 372 14.27 -5.48 -27.36
N ASN A 373 14.91 -6.50 -26.77
CA ASN A 373 16.37 -6.68 -26.77
C ASN A 373 17.14 -5.44 -26.27
N GLY A 374 16.59 -4.71 -25.29
CA GLY A 374 17.17 -3.49 -24.74
C GLY A 374 16.83 -2.21 -25.51
N ASN A 375 16.09 -2.30 -26.62
CA ASN A 375 15.73 -1.15 -27.47
C ASN A 375 14.41 -0.46 -27.04
N LEU A 376 13.95 -0.65 -25.81
CA LEU A 376 12.77 0.04 -25.30
C LEU A 376 13.00 1.55 -25.30
N THR A 377 12.09 2.29 -25.93
CA THR A 377 12.10 3.75 -25.89
C THR A 377 11.36 4.22 -24.65
N VAL A 378 11.93 5.16 -23.89
CA VAL A 378 11.24 5.78 -22.75
C VAL A 378 11.11 7.27 -22.98
N ARG A 379 9.91 7.80 -22.77
CA ARG A 379 9.65 9.23 -22.89
C ARG A 379 9.12 9.79 -21.58
N THR A 380 9.69 10.90 -21.14
CA THR A 380 9.27 11.59 -19.93
C THR A 380 8.02 12.41 -20.19
N VAL A 381 6.92 12.07 -19.51
CA VAL A 381 5.71 12.89 -19.46
C VAL A 381 5.95 14.01 -18.45
N LEU A 382 6.11 15.25 -18.92
CA LEU A 382 6.30 16.44 -18.08
C LEU A 382 5.01 16.89 -17.39
N SER A 383 4.35 15.95 -16.70
CA SER A 383 3.17 16.15 -15.88
C SER A 383 3.35 15.32 -14.60
N PRO A 384 3.90 15.92 -13.53
CA PRO A 384 4.15 15.20 -12.29
C PRO A 384 2.88 14.59 -11.68
N VAL A 385 3.02 13.36 -11.18
CA VAL A 385 1.95 12.58 -10.55
C VAL A 385 1.86 12.97 -9.08
N SER A 386 0.70 13.50 -8.68
CA SER A 386 0.45 13.93 -7.30
C SER A 386 0.03 12.75 -6.43
N GLN A 387 0.83 12.47 -5.40
CA GLN A 387 0.69 11.32 -4.50
C GLN A 387 0.55 11.76 -3.03
N THR A 388 0.11 10.82 -2.19
CA THR A 388 0.09 10.98 -0.73
C THR A 388 1.27 10.25 -0.07
N ASN A 389 1.86 10.87 0.96
CA ASN A 389 2.78 10.26 1.91
C ASN A 389 2.05 9.16 2.71
N VAL A 390 2.77 8.10 3.07
CA VAL A 390 2.23 7.05 3.96
C VAL A 390 2.15 7.54 5.40
N THR A 391 1.06 7.21 6.09
CA THR A 391 0.83 7.58 7.49
C THR A 391 0.00 6.53 8.20
N GLY A 392 0.33 6.23 9.45
CA GLY A 392 -0.47 5.40 10.33
C GLY A 392 -1.46 6.19 11.19
N GLY A 393 -1.75 7.45 10.84
CA GLY A 393 -2.62 8.34 11.61
C GLY A 393 -1.99 8.76 12.95
N GLY A 394 -0.67 8.97 12.97
CA GLY A 394 0.08 9.34 14.17
C GLY A 394 0.00 10.82 14.55
N ARG A 395 -0.45 11.69 13.65
CA ARG A 395 -0.54 13.14 13.89
C ARG A 395 -1.33 13.46 15.17
N GLY A 396 -0.77 14.30 16.03
CA GLY A 396 -1.38 14.74 17.29
C GLY A 396 -1.27 13.74 18.45
N LYS A 397 -0.68 12.55 18.25
CA LYS A 397 -0.57 11.49 19.28
C LYS A 397 0.81 11.42 19.96
N GLY A 398 1.62 12.48 19.88
CA GLY A 398 2.96 12.54 20.47
C GLY A 398 3.91 11.44 19.97
N LEU A 399 4.77 10.93 20.86
CA LEU A 399 5.78 9.91 20.52
C LEU A 399 5.18 8.57 20.03
N PRO A 400 4.08 8.04 20.61
CA PRO A 400 3.39 6.87 20.05
C PRO A 400 2.93 7.09 18.60
N GLY A 401 2.46 8.28 18.27
CA GLY A 401 2.09 8.68 16.92
C GLY A 401 3.26 8.64 15.94
N LEU A 402 4.40 9.24 16.33
CA LEU A 402 5.64 9.21 15.55
C LEU A 402 6.09 7.77 15.24
N VAL A 403 6.07 6.88 16.23
CA VAL A 403 6.44 5.46 16.05
C VAL A 403 5.48 4.76 15.08
N THR A 404 4.20 5.11 15.14
CA THR A 404 3.18 4.53 14.25
C THR A 404 3.42 4.94 12.79
N ASP A 405 3.71 6.22 12.53
CA ASP A 405 4.01 6.71 11.18
C ASP A 405 5.35 6.16 10.65
N ILE A 406 6.38 6.07 11.49
CA ILE A 406 7.67 5.43 11.13
C ILE A 406 7.44 3.97 10.75
N ARG A 407 6.66 3.21 11.53
CA ARG A 407 6.35 1.81 11.24
C ARG A 407 5.59 1.66 9.92
N ALA A 408 4.63 2.53 9.63
CA ALA A 408 3.89 2.52 8.37
C ALA A 408 4.82 2.77 7.18
N ARG A 409 5.68 3.80 7.26
CA ARG A 409 6.65 4.09 6.20
C ARG A 409 7.71 3.00 6.05
N TYR A 410 8.13 2.36 7.13
CA TYR A 410 9.08 1.25 7.12
C TYR A 410 8.50 0.03 6.38
N LYS A 411 7.23 -0.32 6.64
CA LYS A 411 6.54 -1.39 5.90
C LYS A 411 6.50 -1.11 4.39
N GLN A 412 6.26 0.13 3.99
CA GLN A 412 6.31 0.51 2.58
C GLN A 412 7.73 0.42 2.01
N ALA A 413 8.74 0.89 2.74
CA ALA A 413 10.14 0.80 2.32
C ALA A 413 10.57 -0.65 2.09
N LEU A 414 10.18 -1.53 3.02
CA LEU A 414 10.45 -2.95 2.94
C LEU A 414 9.77 -3.57 1.70
N ARG A 415 8.54 -3.16 1.38
CA ARG A 415 7.86 -3.60 0.14
C ARG A 415 8.64 -3.22 -1.12
N HIS A 416 9.13 -1.98 -1.19
CA HIS A 416 9.96 -1.56 -2.33
C HIS A 416 11.24 -2.40 -2.42
N MET A 417 11.83 -2.77 -1.28
CA MET A 417 13.05 -3.59 -1.25
C MET A 417 12.81 -5.07 -1.54
N TRP A 418 11.59 -5.59 -1.37
CA TRP A 418 11.21 -6.90 -1.89
C TRP A 418 11.36 -6.99 -3.42
N GLY A 419 11.18 -5.85 -4.11
CA GLY A 419 11.47 -5.71 -5.54
C GLY A 419 12.93 -6.00 -5.94
N ALA A 420 13.87 -6.23 -5.00
CA ALA A 420 15.22 -6.67 -5.33
C ALA A 420 15.26 -8.00 -6.13
N LEU A 421 14.18 -8.78 -6.13
CA LEU A 421 13.99 -9.95 -7.01
C LEU A 421 14.01 -9.60 -8.51
N ASP A 422 13.67 -8.37 -8.89
CA ASP A 422 13.72 -7.89 -10.28
C ASP A 422 15.13 -7.88 -10.85
N THR A 423 16.16 -7.70 -10.02
CA THR A 423 17.55 -7.90 -10.49
C THR A 423 17.78 -9.35 -10.88
N GLY A 424 17.23 -10.29 -10.09
CA GLY A 424 17.29 -11.71 -10.39
C GLY A 424 16.59 -12.06 -11.71
N TYR A 425 15.41 -11.47 -11.92
CA TYR A 425 14.68 -11.56 -13.19
C TYR A 425 15.51 -11.03 -14.37
N ALA A 426 16.07 -9.81 -14.26
CA ALA A 426 16.93 -9.22 -15.28
C ALA A 426 18.17 -10.07 -15.60
N LEU A 427 18.80 -10.68 -14.59
CA LEU A 427 19.94 -11.61 -14.77
C LEU A 427 19.55 -12.85 -15.59
N ARG A 428 18.33 -13.36 -15.44
CA ARG A 428 17.85 -14.49 -16.25
C ARG A 428 17.54 -14.04 -17.67
N LYS A 429 16.88 -12.89 -17.83
CA LYS A 429 16.54 -12.34 -19.15
C LYS A 429 17.76 -11.95 -19.99
N VAL A 430 18.84 -11.44 -19.39
CA VAL A 430 20.07 -11.17 -20.16
C VAL A 430 20.72 -12.47 -20.69
N VAL A 431 20.61 -13.58 -19.95
CA VAL A 431 21.09 -14.89 -20.41
C VAL A 431 20.23 -15.39 -21.58
N GLU A 432 18.92 -15.19 -21.54
CA GLU A 432 18.00 -15.49 -22.65
C GLU A 432 18.36 -14.67 -23.90
N VAL A 433 18.46 -13.34 -23.75
CA VAL A 433 18.88 -12.44 -24.86
C VAL A 433 20.24 -12.83 -25.43
N TRP A 434 21.20 -13.23 -24.58
CA TRP A 434 22.50 -13.69 -25.06
C TRP A 434 22.41 -14.99 -25.86
N LYS A 435 21.59 -15.95 -25.44
CA LYS A 435 21.34 -17.19 -26.20
C LYS A 435 20.67 -16.91 -27.54
N GLU A 436 19.69 -16.01 -27.54
CA GLU A 436 18.86 -15.68 -28.70
C GLU A 436 19.44 -14.60 -29.61
N ARG A 437 20.61 -14.03 -29.31
CA ARG A 437 21.20 -12.86 -30.02
C ARG A 437 21.30 -12.96 -31.54
N LYS A 438 21.17 -14.15 -32.12
CA LYS A 438 21.19 -14.42 -33.57
C LYS A 438 19.79 -14.50 -34.22
N HIS A 439 18.73 -14.55 -33.43
CA HIS A 439 17.33 -14.67 -33.88
C HIS A 439 16.60 -13.37 -33.52
N THR A 440 16.31 -12.55 -34.53
CA THR A 440 15.65 -11.24 -34.36
C THR A 440 14.16 -11.26 -34.67
N SER A 441 13.67 -12.25 -35.41
CA SER A 441 12.25 -12.45 -35.66
C SER A 441 11.57 -13.05 -34.43
N ARG A 442 10.52 -12.42 -33.94
CA ARG A 442 9.69 -12.91 -32.83
C ARG A 442 8.21 -12.89 -33.20
N ALA A 443 7.50 -13.93 -32.80
CA ALA A 443 6.06 -14.03 -32.92
C ALA A 443 5.42 -14.01 -31.52
N PHE A 444 4.31 -13.29 -31.37
CA PHE A 444 3.54 -13.24 -30.11
C PHE A 444 2.04 -13.33 -30.39
N ARG A 445 1.27 -13.73 -29.37
CA ARG A 445 -0.19 -13.87 -29.43
C ARG A 445 -0.89 -12.84 -28.53
N PRO A 446 -2.16 -12.46 -28.83
CA PRO A 446 -2.99 -11.65 -27.97
C PRO A 446 -3.16 -12.23 -26.57
N LEU A 447 -3.09 -11.36 -25.56
CA LEU A 447 -3.11 -11.76 -24.15
C LEU A 447 -4.38 -12.54 -23.73
N HIS A 448 -5.51 -12.29 -24.38
CA HIS A 448 -6.78 -12.97 -24.08
C HIS A 448 -6.87 -14.41 -24.59
N THR A 449 -5.92 -14.85 -25.44
CA THR A 449 -5.88 -16.21 -26.01
C THR A 449 -4.95 -17.17 -25.27
N SER A 450 -4.05 -16.65 -24.43
CA SER A 450 -3.06 -17.40 -23.64
C SER A 450 -3.58 -17.65 -22.22
N LEU A 451 -4.48 -18.63 -22.05
CA LEU A 451 -5.18 -18.83 -20.77
C LEU A 451 -4.52 -19.82 -19.81
N ASN A 452 -3.53 -20.63 -20.19
CA ASN A 452 -3.07 -21.74 -19.32
C ASN A 452 -1.59 -22.20 -19.44
N ASP A 453 -0.72 -21.55 -20.21
CA ASP A 453 0.69 -21.96 -20.29
C ASP A 453 1.63 -20.78 -20.59
N ASP A 454 2.64 -20.53 -19.76
CA ASP A 454 3.68 -19.51 -20.01
C ASP A 454 4.50 -19.83 -21.28
N SER A 455 4.50 -21.09 -21.71
CA SER A 455 5.14 -21.52 -22.95
C SER A 455 4.33 -21.19 -24.22
N ASP A 456 3.06 -20.78 -24.09
CA ASP A 456 2.18 -20.41 -25.23
C ASP A 456 2.31 -18.93 -25.65
N ASN A 457 3.03 -18.11 -24.87
CA ASN A 457 3.23 -16.68 -25.19
C ASN A 457 4.31 -16.45 -26.26
N TYR A 458 5.14 -17.46 -26.54
CA TYR A 458 6.33 -17.36 -27.37
C TYR A 458 6.46 -18.57 -28.29
N VAL A 459 6.41 -18.35 -29.60
CA VAL A 459 6.70 -19.39 -30.61
C VAL A 459 7.98 -18.99 -31.36
N PRO A 460 9.10 -19.74 -31.21
CA PRO A 460 10.23 -19.56 -32.08
C PRO A 460 9.84 -19.90 -33.52
N GLN A 461 10.18 -19.04 -34.49
CA GLN A 461 9.83 -19.18 -35.92
C GLN A 461 10.15 -20.58 -36.49
N SER A 462 11.16 -21.28 -35.96
CA SER A 462 11.53 -22.64 -36.34
C SER A 462 10.41 -23.69 -36.17
N GLN A 463 9.37 -23.41 -35.37
CA GLN A 463 8.19 -24.26 -35.25
C GLN A 463 7.08 -23.90 -36.26
N ILE A 464 7.11 -22.69 -36.82
CA ILE A 464 6.15 -22.21 -37.84
C ILE A 464 6.59 -22.68 -39.24
N ASP A 465 7.91 -22.70 -39.50
CA ASP A 465 8.50 -23.11 -40.79
C ASP A 465 8.33 -24.62 -41.13
N GLY A 466 7.67 -25.40 -40.26
CA GLY A 466 7.29 -26.80 -40.53
C GLY A 466 5.99 -26.97 -41.32
N VAL A 467 5.29 -25.88 -41.64
CA VAL A 467 4.05 -25.87 -42.42
C VAL A 467 4.32 -25.12 -43.73
N ASP A 468 4.04 -25.79 -44.86
CA ASP A 468 4.36 -25.36 -46.23
C ASP A 468 4.09 -23.87 -46.51
N ALA A 469 5.09 -23.21 -47.12
CA ALA A 469 5.11 -21.79 -47.45
C ALA A 469 4.09 -21.34 -48.54
N GLU A 470 3.18 -22.21 -48.96
CA GLU A 470 2.14 -21.92 -49.97
C GLU A 470 0.70 -22.00 -49.43
N ALA A 471 0.49 -22.24 -48.13
CA ALA A 471 -0.86 -22.21 -47.56
C ALA A 471 -1.27 -20.75 -47.21
N THR A 472 -2.25 -20.22 -47.93
CA THR A 472 -2.90 -18.95 -47.59
C THR A 472 -3.40 -18.95 -46.13
N PRO A 473 -3.24 -17.86 -45.36
CA PRO A 473 -3.68 -17.77 -43.97
C PRO A 473 -5.19 -17.50 -43.91
N GLU A 474 -5.98 -18.39 -44.50
CA GLU A 474 -7.43 -18.39 -44.36
C GLU A 474 -7.82 -19.69 -43.65
N SER A 475 -8.25 -19.56 -42.39
CA SER A 475 -8.84 -20.59 -41.51
C SER A 475 -7.88 -21.59 -40.80
N GLY A 476 -6.96 -21.10 -39.95
CA GLY A 476 -6.13 -21.97 -39.10
C GLY A 476 -5.85 -21.41 -37.70
N ILE A 477 -5.40 -22.29 -36.80
CA ILE A 477 -5.05 -22.12 -35.36
C ILE A 477 -4.05 -20.97 -35.06
N PHE A 478 -3.54 -20.29 -36.10
CA PHE A 478 -2.50 -19.24 -36.01
C PHE A 478 -2.91 -17.89 -36.62
N SER A 479 -4.19 -17.64 -36.89
CA SER A 479 -4.68 -16.35 -37.46
C SER A 479 -4.34 -15.13 -36.62
N ASP A 480 -4.11 -15.31 -35.31
CA ASP A 480 -3.96 -14.22 -34.35
C ASP A 480 -2.50 -13.93 -33.99
N VAL A 481 -1.54 -14.58 -34.66
CA VAL A 481 -0.10 -14.43 -34.37
C VAL A 481 0.48 -13.19 -35.05
N VAL A 482 1.07 -12.29 -34.26
CA VAL A 482 1.78 -11.11 -34.78
C VAL A 482 3.27 -11.42 -34.83
N SER A 483 3.85 -11.43 -36.04
CA SER A 483 5.29 -11.56 -36.26
C SER A 483 5.93 -10.19 -36.47
N ASP A 484 7.01 -9.89 -35.76
CA ASP A 484 7.79 -8.67 -35.92
C ASP A 484 9.30 -8.97 -35.94
N THR A 485 10.07 -8.13 -36.63
CA THR A 485 11.54 -8.23 -36.67
C THR A 485 12.15 -7.21 -35.73
N LEU A 486 12.77 -7.69 -34.66
CA LEU A 486 13.37 -6.84 -33.63
C LEU A 486 14.76 -6.36 -34.03
N LYS A 487 15.16 -5.22 -33.45
CA LYS A 487 16.55 -4.75 -33.48
C LYS A 487 17.45 -5.72 -32.72
N THR A 488 18.73 -5.72 -33.09
CA THR A 488 19.78 -6.46 -32.38
C THR A 488 19.91 -5.98 -30.92
N PRO A 489 20.42 -6.83 -30.01
CA PRO A 489 20.60 -6.45 -28.62
C PRO A 489 21.43 -5.18 -28.41
N ASP A 490 20.88 -4.22 -27.69
CA ASP A 490 21.59 -3.00 -27.25
C ASP A 490 22.31 -3.29 -25.92
N TRP A 491 23.57 -3.73 -26.04
CA TRP A 491 24.39 -4.09 -24.89
C TRP A 491 24.75 -2.90 -24.01
N GLU A 492 24.86 -1.69 -24.57
CA GLU A 492 25.16 -0.48 -23.80
C GLU A 492 24.01 -0.18 -22.83
N ARG A 493 22.78 -0.17 -23.34
CA ARG A 493 21.59 0.05 -22.50
C ARG A 493 21.41 -1.06 -21.47
N ILE A 494 21.70 -2.31 -21.82
CA ILE A 494 21.66 -3.43 -20.87
C ILE A 494 22.65 -3.18 -19.72
N VAL A 495 23.88 -2.76 -20.00
CA VAL A 495 24.88 -2.43 -18.96
C VAL A 495 24.42 -1.26 -18.09
N VAL A 496 23.89 -0.19 -18.70
CA VAL A 496 23.33 0.96 -17.98
C VAL A 496 22.17 0.52 -17.07
N LEU A 497 21.30 -0.37 -17.54
CA LEU A 497 20.21 -0.93 -16.74
C LEU A 497 20.73 -1.69 -15.52
N PHE A 498 21.71 -2.58 -15.68
CA PHE A 498 22.30 -3.30 -14.55
C PHE A 498 22.98 -2.37 -13.55
N HIS A 499 23.60 -1.29 -14.01
CA HIS A 499 24.13 -0.24 -13.13
C HIS A 499 23.00 0.44 -12.32
N ARG A 500 21.84 0.73 -12.93
CA ARG A 500 20.68 1.29 -12.20
C ARG A 500 20.07 0.30 -11.21
N LEU A 501 19.97 -0.97 -11.58
CA LEU A 501 19.53 -2.03 -10.66
C LEU A 501 20.51 -2.22 -9.50
N PHE A 502 21.82 -2.06 -9.74
CA PHE A 502 22.84 -2.09 -8.69
C PHE A 502 22.66 -0.93 -7.69
N GLU A 503 22.48 0.29 -8.20
CA GLU A 503 22.20 1.47 -7.38
C GLU A 503 20.94 1.29 -6.51
N ALA A 504 19.87 0.73 -7.07
CA ALA A 504 18.60 0.56 -6.37
C ALA A 504 18.64 -0.57 -5.32
N HIS A 505 19.16 -1.75 -5.68
CA HIS A 505 18.96 -2.97 -4.90
C HIS A 505 20.17 -3.41 -4.06
N PHE A 506 21.37 -2.86 -4.30
CA PHE A 506 22.61 -3.31 -3.64
C PHE A 506 23.30 -2.19 -2.89
N LEU A 507 23.44 -1.02 -3.53
CA LEU A 507 24.20 0.11 -3.02
C LEU A 507 23.81 0.55 -1.59
N PRO A 508 22.51 0.56 -1.18
CA PRO A 508 22.13 0.97 0.17
C PRO A 508 22.78 0.11 1.28
N VAL A 509 22.82 -1.21 1.10
CA VAL A 509 23.39 -2.15 2.08
C VAL A 509 24.91 -2.18 1.99
N GLN A 510 25.44 -2.20 0.77
CA GLN A 510 26.87 -2.21 0.50
C GLN A 510 27.57 -1.01 1.13
N MET A 511 27.01 0.20 0.98
CA MET A 511 27.56 1.41 1.59
C MET A 511 27.60 1.31 3.12
N THR A 512 26.52 0.85 3.77
CA THR A 512 26.48 0.72 5.24
C THR A 512 27.53 -0.25 5.75
N ILE A 513 27.68 -1.41 5.10
CA ILE A 513 28.71 -2.40 5.47
C ILE A 513 30.10 -1.79 5.33
N LEU A 514 30.38 -1.14 4.21
CA LEU A 514 31.71 -0.60 3.92
C LEU A 514 32.07 0.60 4.79
N ILE A 515 31.12 1.45 5.19
CA ILE A 515 31.39 2.53 6.17
C ILE A 515 31.89 1.93 7.49
N VAL A 516 31.21 0.89 7.99
CA VAL A 516 31.60 0.23 9.25
C VAL A 516 32.93 -0.49 9.07
N ALA A 517 33.08 -1.27 8.00
CA ALA A 517 34.29 -2.04 7.71
C ALA A 517 35.51 -1.15 7.49
N SER A 518 35.39 -0.06 6.73
CA SER A 518 36.51 0.87 6.50
C SER A 518 36.92 1.59 7.77
N THR A 519 35.97 1.93 8.64
CA THR A 519 36.26 2.55 9.94
C THR A 519 37.02 1.59 10.86
N LEU A 520 36.57 0.33 10.93
CA LEU A 520 37.27 -0.71 11.68
C LEU A 520 38.65 -1.01 11.10
N PHE A 521 38.77 -1.07 9.78
CA PHE A 521 40.04 -1.26 9.10
C PHE A 521 41.04 -0.16 9.47
N MET A 522 40.64 1.11 9.34
CA MET A 522 41.48 2.26 9.71
C MET A 522 41.90 2.24 11.18
N TRP A 523 41.02 1.81 12.08
CA TRP A 523 41.34 1.65 13.50
C TRP A 523 42.35 0.52 13.75
N VAL A 524 42.24 -0.60 13.01
CA VAL A 524 43.19 -1.71 13.12
C VAL A 524 44.56 -1.33 12.56
N THR A 525 44.62 -0.59 11.46
CA THR A 525 45.87 -0.18 10.80
C THR A 525 46.47 1.12 11.35
N ASP A 526 45.87 1.72 12.37
CA ASP A 526 46.36 2.96 12.97
C ASP A 526 47.78 2.77 13.54
N GLY A 527 48.69 3.67 13.15
CA GLY A 527 50.11 3.60 13.50
C GLY A 527 50.97 2.61 12.70
N THR A 528 50.39 1.89 11.71
CA THR A 528 51.16 0.99 10.82
C THR A 528 51.59 1.70 9.53
N ALA A 529 52.74 1.31 8.95
CA ALA A 529 53.18 1.86 7.68
C ALA A 529 52.23 1.45 6.54
N ASP A 530 51.90 2.38 5.63
CA ASP A 530 51.07 2.09 4.45
C ASP A 530 51.85 1.30 3.39
N VAL A 531 52.09 0.02 3.66
CA VAL A 531 52.86 -0.88 2.80
C VAL A 531 52.21 -1.05 1.41
N HIS A 532 50.92 -0.78 1.28
CA HIS A 532 50.15 -1.00 0.04
C HIS A 532 49.79 0.30 -0.71
N GLY A 533 50.12 1.48 -0.16
CA GLY A 533 49.82 2.76 -0.78
C GLY A 533 48.32 3.04 -0.93
N VAL A 534 47.49 2.56 0.00
CA VAL A 534 46.01 2.66 -0.07
C VAL A 534 45.42 3.69 0.89
N ALA A 535 46.21 4.32 1.76
CA ALA A 535 45.69 5.26 2.77
C ALA A 535 44.94 6.45 2.15
N TRP A 536 45.41 6.94 1.00
CA TRP A 536 44.77 8.04 0.26
C TRP A 536 43.32 7.73 -0.13
N ILE A 537 42.99 6.46 -0.36
CA ILE A 537 41.64 6.02 -0.74
C ILE A 537 40.66 6.37 0.38
N TYR A 538 41.01 6.12 1.64
CA TYR A 538 40.12 6.39 2.76
C TYR A 538 39.94 7.88 3.03
N THR A 539 40.97 8.69 2.76
CA THR A 539 40.85 10.15 2.74
C THR A 539 39.87 10.61 1.66
N VAL A 540 40.00 10.09 0.43
CA VAL A 540 39.06 10.39 -0.67
C VAL A 540 37.64 9.94 -0.32
N CYS A 541 37.45 8.74 0.21
CA CYS A 541 36.14 8.24 0.65
C CYS A 541 35.48 9.17 1.68
N ASN A 542 36.24 9.70 2.64
CA ASN A 542 35.74 10.67 3.62
C ASN A 542 35.33 12.01 2.99
N VAL A 543 36.09 12.49 2.00
CA VAL A 543 35.73 13.68 1.22
C VAL A 543 34.44 13.42 0.44
N LEU A 544 34.37 12.34 -0.33
CA LEU A 544 33.18 11.96 -1.12
C LEU A 544 31.93 11.83 -0.24
N ARG A 545 32.05 11.23 0.95
CA ARG A 545 30.94 11.12 1.91
C ARG A 545 30.46 12.48 2.41
N THR A 546 31.38 13.41 2.68
CA THR A 546 31.06 14.76 3.14
C THR A 546 30.41 15.58 2.03
N LEU A 547 30.94 15.51 0.81
CA LEU A 547 30.35 16.14 -0.37
C LEU A 547 28.96 15.57 -0.67
N GLY A 548 28.80 14.24 -0.65
CA GLY A 548 27.51 13.59 -0.89
C GLY A 548 26.43 14.03 0.10
N PHE A 549 26.77 14.28 1.37
CA PHE A 549 25.82 14.86 2.33
C PHE A 549 25.37 16.27 1.93
N MET A 550 26.31 17.12 1.51
CA MET A 550 26.00 18.47 1.03
C MET A 550 25.18 18.45 -0.26
N GLU A 551 25.43 17.50 -1.15
CA GLU A 551 24.65 17.32 -2.39
C GLU A 551 23.21 16.91 -2.13
N VAL A 552 22.94 16.06 -1.14
CA VAL A 552 21.56 15.73 -0.77
C VAL A 552 20.84 16.95 -0.16
N ALA A 553 21.52 17.77 0.65
CA ALA A 553 20.97 19.03 1.12
C ALA A 553 20.67 19.99 -0.04
N PHE A 554 21.58 20.06 -1.04
CA PHE A 554 21.38 20.83 -2.25
C PHE A 554 20.22 20.30 -3.11
N TYR A 555 20.04 18.98 -3.18
CA TYR A 555 18.88 18.36 -3.82
C TYR A 555 17.57 18.81 -3.17
N LEU A 556 17.48 18.79 -1.83
CA LEU A 556 16.30 19.25 -1.10
C LEU A 556 15.96 20.71 -1.44
N PHE A 557 16.98 21.57 -1.57
CA PHE A 557 16.81 22.95 -1.99
C PHE A 557 16.25 23.06 -3.42
N LEU A 558 16.79 22.31 -4.38
CA LEU A 558 16.28 22.29 -5.75
C LEU A 558 14.85 21.72 -5.83
N TYR A 559 14.57 20.69 -5.03
CA TYR A 559 13.25 20.05 -4.95
C TYR A 559 12.16 21.02 -4.48
N GLU A 560 12.46 22.02 -3.64
CA GLU A 560 11.46 23.03 -3.27
C GLU A 560 10.92 23.81 -4.47
N GLY A 561 11.80 24.17 -5.41
CA GLY A 561 11.41 24.86 -6.63
C GLY A 561 10.53 23.99 -7.54
N PHE A 562 10.82 22.68 -7.60
CA PHE A 562 10.00 21.69 -8.27
C PHE A 562 8.64 21.51 -7.59
N HIS A 563 8.65 21.35 -6.26
CA HIS A 563 7.44 21.12 -5.47
C HIS A 563 6.47 22.29 -5.59
N LYS A 564 6.97 23.52 -5.46
CA LYS A 564 6.17 24.73 -5.55
C LYS A 564 5.43 24.85 -6.88
N ILE A 565 6.12 24.66 -8.01
CA ILE A 565 5.47 24.78 -9.33
C ILE A 565 4.40 23.70 -9.55
N CYS A 566 4.63 22.48 -9.04
CA CYS A 566 3.65 21.40 -9.14
C CYS A 566 2.39 21.71 -8.33
N VAL A 567 2.56 22.13 -7.06
CA VAL A 567 1.43 22.50 -6.19
C VAL A 567 0.64 23.66 -6.77
N GLU A 568 1.30 24.74 -7.19
CA GLU A 568 0.63 25.91 -7.79
C GLU A 568 -0.12 25.55 -9.08
N SER A 569 0.50 24.74 -9.94
CA SER A 569 -0.15 24.27 -11.17
C SER A 569 -1.38 23.42 -10.87
N ARG A 570 -1.31 22.57 -9.85
CA ARG A 570 -2.40 21.68 -9.47
C ARG A 570 -3.54 22.42 -8.79
N GLU A 571 -3.24 23.32 -7.86
CA GLU A 571 -4.22 24.17 -7.19
C GLU A 571 -5.00 25.00 -8.22
N LYS A 572 -4.31 25.58 -9.21
CA LYS A 572 -4.96 26.29 -10.32
C LYS A 572 -5.91 25.36 -11.10
N GLU A 573 -5.44 24.18 -11.52
CA GLU A 573 -6.26 23.23 -12.29
C GLU A 573 -7.50 22.76 -11.51
N MET A 574 -7.36 22.49 -10.22
CA MET A 574 -8.49 22.10 -9.36
C MET A 574 -9.44 23.27 -9.08
N GLY A 575 -8.93 24.51 -9.08
CA GLY A 575 -9.73 25.73 -9.03
C GLY A 575 -10.60 25.88 -10.27
N ASP A 576 -9.99 25.76 -11.44
CA ASP A 576 -10.67 25.84 -12.72
C ASP A 576 -11.73 24.72 -12.86
N ALA A 577 -11.46 23.53 -12.31
CA ALA A 577 -12.38 22.40 -12.29
C ALA A 577 -13.48 22.47 -11.19
N GLY A 578 -13.43 23.45 -10.28
CA GLY A 578 -14.37 23.56 -9.15
C GLY A 578 -14.19 22.50 -8.06
N LEU A 579 -13.05 21.81 -8.04
CA LEU A 579 -12.73 20.71 -7.11
C LEU A 579 -11.92 21.15 -5.88
N LEU A 580 -11.55 22.43 -5.76
CA LEU A 580 -10.79 22.94 -4.60
C LEU A 580 -11.44 22.66 -3.24
N LYS A 581 -12.77 22.59 -3.19
CA LYS A 581 -13.51 22.50 -1.93
C LYS A 581 -13.28 21.14 -1.24
N GLY A 582 -12.31 21.12 -0.33
CA GLY A 582 -11.94 19.95 0.45
C GLY A 582 -10.72 19.18 -0.06
N MET A 583 -10.02 19.71 -1.07
CA MET A 583 -8.67 19.27 -1.41
C MET A 583 -7.65 19.96 -0.49
N HIS A 584 -6.62 19.23 -0.12
CA HIS A 584 -5.52 19.75 0.68
C HIS A 584 -4.24 19.78 -0.13
N PHE A 585 -3.56 20.93 -0.07
CA PHE A 585 -2.23 21.12 -0.63
C PHE A 585 -1.26 21.35 0.52
N SER A 586 -0.09 20.73 0.45
CA SER A 586 1.01 20.97 1.38
C SER A 586 2.16 21.68 0.67
N PRO A 587 2.14 23.02 0.58
CA PRO A 587 3.28 23.77 0.08
C PRO A 587 4.48 23.56 1.02
N ARG A 588 5.68 23.59 0.44
CA ARG A 588 6.96 23.47 1.15
C ARG A 588 7.71 24.80 1.08
N GLU A 589 8.30 25.20 2.20
CA GLU A 589 9.18 26.37 2.28
C GLU A 589 10.37 26.08 3.18
N VAL A 590 11.58 26.53 2.81
CA VAL A 590 12.80 26.37 3.63
C VAL A 590 12.57 26.71 5.11
N LYS A 591 11.84 27.80 5.40
CA LYS A 591 11.63 28.31 6.77
C LYS A 591 10.81 27.35 7.62
N THR A 592 9.80 26.71 7.05
CA THR A 592 8.89 25.80 7.76
C THR A 592 9.40 24.36 7.75
N ASN A 593 10.26 24.01 6.79
CA ASN A 593 10.79 22.66 6.58
C ASN A 593 12.29 22.52 6.91
N TYR A 594 12.92 23.45 7.63
CA TYR A 594 14.37 23.40 7.91
C TYR A 594 14.81 22.09 8.59
N ILE A 595 13.94 21.46 9.39
CA ILE A 595 14.20 20.16 10.03
C ILE A 595 14.45 19.07 8.98
N ASP A 596 13.80 19.15 7.81
CA ASP A 596 13.94 18.15 6.75
C ASP A 596 15.40 18.03 6.27
N TYR A 597 16.14 19.15 6.25
CA TYR A 597 17.55 19.20 5.80
C TYR A 597 18.53 18.48 6.74
N VAL A 598 18.21 18.41 8.04
CA VAL A 598 19.07 17.75 9.03
C VAL A 598 18.71 16.28 9.26
N MET A 599 17.55 15.82 8.77
CA MET A 599 17.07 14.44 8.99
C MET A 599 17.67 13.41 8.04
N VAL A 600 18.30 13.83 6.94
CA VAL A 600 18.86 12.97 5.89
C VAL A 600 19.76 11.83 6.43
N PRO A 601 20.70 12.04 7.37
CA PRO A 601 21.58 10.97 7.87
C PRO A 601 20.83 9.86 8.60
N LEU A 602 19.67 10.16 9.18
CA LEU A 602 18.83 9.18 9.87
C LEU A 602 17.91 8.44 8.90
N VAL A 603 17.39 9.15 7.91
CA VAL A 603 16.41 8.62 6.95
C VAL A 603 17.01 7.53 6.07
N ALA A 604 18.19 7.74 5.50
CA ALA A 604 18.79 6.80 4.55
C ALA A 604 19.08 5.41 5.16
N PRO A 605 19.64 5.27 6.38
CA PRO A 605 19.76 3.98 7.03
C PRO A 605 18.40 3.35 7.39
N ILE A 606 17.49 4.13 8.00
CA ILE A 606 16.22 3.62 8.54
C ILE A 606 15.28 3.11 7.45
N PHE A 607 15.19 3.83 6.33
CA PHE A 607 14.25 3.52 5.24
C PHE A 607 14.92 3.03 3.95
N GLY A 608 16.25 3.00 3.87
CA GLY A 608 17.02 2.46 2.75
C GLY A 608 17.77 1.19 3.13
N SER A 609 18.87 1.34 3.86
CA SER A 609 19.82 0.23 4.12
C SER A 609 19.23 -0.90 4.96
N ILE A 610 18.52 -0.60 6.06
CA ILE A 610 17.95 -1.61 6.95
C ILE A 610 16.86 -2.45 6.24
N PRO A 611 15.83 -1.87 5.61
CA PRO A 611 14.83 -2.66 4.91
C PRO A 611 15.43 -3.41 3.71
N CYS A 612 16.45 -2.85 3.04
CA CYS A 612 17.16 -3.53 1.96
C CYS A 612 17.92 -4.76 2.49
N ALA A 613 18.62 -4.65 3.62
CA ALA A 613 19.30 -5.78 4.26
C ALA A 613 18.30 -6.84 4.72
N GLN A 614 17.22 -6.42 5.39
CA GLN A 614 16.12 -7.32 5.76
C GLN A 614 15.59 -8.06 4.52
N ALA A 615 15.44 -7.34 3.40
CA ALA A 615 14.89 -7.93 2.20
C ALA A 615 15.78 -9.03 1.60
N GLN A 616 17.05 -8.67 1.41
CA GLN A 616 18.07 -9.58 0.88
C GLN A 616 18.30 -10.81 1.77
N ILE A 617 18.19 -10.65 3.09
CA ILE A 617 18.24 -11.76 4.05
C ILE A 617 17.05 -12.70 3.81
N CYS A 618 15.82 -12.19 3.88
CA CYS A 618 14.63 -13.03 3.75
C CYS A 618 14.57 -13.83 2.44
N HIS A 619 15.06 -13.29 1.32
CA HIS A 619 15.13 -13.99 0.02
C HIS A 619 15.96 -15.29 0.03
N PHE A 620 16.80 -15.53 1.05
CA PHE A 620 17.45 -16.84 1.20
C PHE A 620 16.46 -17.94 1.56
N TRP A 621 15.49 -17.64 2.41
CA TRP A 621 14.56 -18.62 2.99
C TRP A 621 13.21 -18.66 2.30
N THR A 622 12.69 -17.55 1.79
CA THR A 622 11.36 -17.50 1.17
C THR A 622 11.27 -16.44 0.07
N LEU A 623 10.41 -16.72 -0.91
CA LEU A 623 9.94 -15.77 -1.92
C LEU A 623 8.49 -15.33 -1.64
N ASP A 624 7.75 -16.08 -0.83
CA ASP A 624 6.36 -15.83 -0.48
C ASP A 624 6.26 -14.77 0.62
N LEU A 625 6.68 -13.56 0.28
CA LEU A 625 6.75 -12.43 1.19
C LEU A 625 5.43 -11.65 1.14
N VAL A 626 4.77 -11.59 2.29
CA VAL A 626 3.37 -11.14 2.41
C VAL A 626 3.17 -9.71 1.90
N TYR A 627 2.24 -9.55 0.96
CA TYR A 627 1.73 -8.27 0.47
C TYR A 627 0.83 -7.60 1.53
N THR A 628 1.40 -6.88 2.49
CA THR A 628 0.60 -6.06 3.43
C THR A 628 0.46 -4.63 2.93
N VAL A 629 -0.73 -4.24 2.44
CA VAL A 629 -1.07 -2.86 2.07
C VAL A 629 -1.01 -1.97 3.32
N SER A 630 -0.34 -0.82 3.23
CA SER A 630 -0.28 0.16 4.33
C SER A 630 -1.33 1.23 4.04
N LYS A 631 -2.21 1.50 5.02
CA LYS A 631 -3.27 2.51 4.88
C LYS A 631 -2.62 3.89 4.65
N LYS A 632 -3.05 4.62 3.62
CA LYS A 632 -2.73 6.04 3.42
C LYS A 632 -3.94 6.86 3.89
N VAL A 633 -3.72 8.03 4.50
CA VAL A 633 -4.83 8.82 5.10
C VAL A 633 -5.69 9.45 4.02
N THR A 634 -7.00 9.22 4.13
CA THR A 634 -8.06 9.90 3.39
C THR A 634 -8.73 10.99 4.24
N ARG A 635 -9.42 11.89 3.53
CA ARG A 635 -10.23 13.02 4.00
C ARG A 635 -10.97 12.78 5.33
N GLY A 636 -10.76 13.66 6.30
CA GLY A 636 -11.72 13.90 7.38
C GLY A 636 -12.67 15.02 6.98
N ARG A 637 -13.81 14.70 6.35
CA ARG A 637 -14.86 15.70 6.11
C ARG A 637 -15.73 15.80 7.35
N ALA A 638 -15.88 17.00 7.91
CA ALA A 638 -16.99 17.29 8.81
C ALA A 638 -18.31 17.02 8.06
N LYS A 639 -19.21 16.24 8.66
CA LYS A 639 -20.53 15.90 8.11
C LYS A 639 -21.20 17.17 7.57
N SER A 640 -21.39 17.26 6.24
CA SER A 640 -22.27 18.27 5.68
C SER A 640 -23.68 17.75 5.80
N VAL A 641 -24.45 18.35 6.70
CA VAL A 641 -25.91 18.23 6.73
C VAL A 641 -26.43 18.91 5.46
N THR A 642 -26.80 18.13 4.45
CA THR A 642 -27.57 18.61 3.30
C THR A 642 -29.06 18.41 3.58
N ALA A 643 -29.86 19.36 3.09
CA ALA A 643 -31.28 19.52 3.35
C ALA A 643 -32.18 18.39 2.81
N ASP A 644 -31.60 17.37 2.16
CA ASP A 644 -32.33 16.20 1.66
C ASP A 644 -32.76 15.25 2.81
N ALA A 645 -32.07 15.31 3.95
CA ALA A 645 -32.38 14.50 5.14
C ALA A 645 -33.70 14.86 5.84
N LEU A 646 -34.33 15.99 5.48
CA LEU A 646 -35.64 16.38 6.04
C LEU A 646 -36.82 15.88 5.19
N VAL A 647 -36.61 15.54 3.92
CA VAL A 647 -37.70 15.11 3.02
C VAL A 647 -37.83 13.58 3.00
N GLU A 648 -36.73 12.83 3.19
CA GLU A 648 -36.75 11.37 3.30
C GLU A 648 -37.30 10.86 4.65
N ASN A 649 -37.20 11.66 5.72
CA ASN A 649 -37.69 11.30 7.06
C ASN A 649 -39.23 11.45 7.22
N LEU A 650 -39.89 12.20 6.34
CA LEU A 650 -41.36 12.37 6.36
C LEU A 650 -42.09 11.30 5.52
N SER A 651 -41.39 10.61 4.62
CA SER A 651 -41.97 9.59 3.73
C SER A 651 -41.77 8.16 4.24
N THR A 652 -40.83 7.94 5.17
CA THR A 652 -40.52 6.61 5.74
C THR A 652 -41.31 6.26 7.01
N MET A 653 -42.03 7.21 7.61
CA MET A 653 -42.85 6.98 8.81
C MET A 653 -44.23 6.35 8.53
N THR A 654 -44.58 6.07 7.27
CA THR A 654 -45.90 5.49 6.90
C THR A 654 -45.87 4.00 6.54
N ALA A 655 -44.71 3.33 6.63
CA ALA A 655 -44.56 1.91 6.33
C ALA A 655 -44.27 1.05 7.59
N ALA A 656 -44.87 1.41 8.73
CA ALA A 656 -44.85 0.62 9.95
C ALA A 656 -46.09 -0.29 10.00
N ASP A 657 -45.98 -1.52 9.51
CA ASP A 657 -46.66 -2.65 10.11
C ASP A 657 -46.07 -4.00 9.62
N SER A 658 -45.72 -4.88 10.56
CA SER A 658 -45.35 -6.32 10.44
C SER A 658 -43.91 -6.84 10.69
N ARG A 659 -42.89 -6.03 11.04
CA ARG A 659 -41.56 -6.59 11.41
C ARG A 659 -41.52 -7.07 12.88
N ARG A 660 -40.90 -8.24 13.12
CA ARG A 660 -40.68 -8.79 14.47
C ARG A 660 -39.64 -7.95 15.23
N THR A 661 -39.96 -7.57 16.47
CA THR A 661 -39.04 -6.85 17.38
C THR A 661 -38.47 -7.79 18.44
N ILE A 662 -37.15 -7.73 18.65
CA ILE A 662 -36.43 -8.45 19.71
C ILE A 662 -36.12 -7.47 20.84
N ARG A 663 -36.58 -7.77 22.05
CA ARG A 663 -36.44 -6.91 23.24
C ARG A 663 -35.35 -7.44 24.17
N ILE A 664 -34.29 -6.67 24.34
CA ILE A 664 -33.10 -7.06 25.10
C ILE A 664 -32.93 -6.15 26.31
N GLY A 665 -32.86 -6.74 27.50
CA GLY A 665 -32.49 -6.04 28.73
C GLY A 665 -31.03 -6.26 29.09
N VAL A 666 -30.25 -5.19 29.25
CA VAL A 666 -28.92 -5.23 29.85
C VAL A 666 -29.07 -4.91 31.33
N PHE A 667 -28.90 -5.91 32.19
CA PHE A 667 -29.18 -5.80 33.61
C PHE A 667 -27.94 -5.48 34.44
N ILE A 668 -27.87 -4.26 35.01
CA ILE A 668 -26.72 -3.75 35.76
C ILE A 668 -27.21 -3.13 37.08
N PRO A 669 -27.42 -3.93 38.14
CA PRO A 669 -28.02 -3.44 39.39
C PRO A 669 -27.08 -2.56 40.22
N THR A 670 -25.77 -2.61 39.99
CA THR A 670 -24.77 -1.84 40.75
C THR A 670 -23.74 -1.19 39.85
N ALA A 671 -22.79 -1.98 39.35
CA ALA A 671 -21.71 -1.59 38.45
C ALA A 671 -21.36 -2.78 37.57
N CYS A 672 -20.70 -2.56 36.44
CA CYS A 672 -20.10 -3.67 35.70
C CYS A 672 -18.82 -3.28 34.98
N GLN A 673 -18.07 -4.29 34.53
CA GLN A 673 -16.96 -4.09 33.63
C GLN A 673 -17.45 -3.70 32.24
N LEU A 674 -16.90 -2.61 31.69
CA LEU A 674 -17.32 -2.02 30.40
C LEU A 674 -17.28 -3.05 29.27
N LEU A 675 -16.20 -3.85 29.20
CA LEU A 675 -16.04 -4.86 28.15
C LEU A 675 -16.99 -6.04 28.27
N ASP A 676 -17.51 -6.34 29.46
CA ASP A 676 -18.48 -7.42 29.63
C ASP A 676 -19.84 -7.03 29.03
N MET A 677 -20.18 -5.74 29.12
CA MET A 677 -21.39 -5.17 28.51
C MET A 677 -21.23 -4.92 27.01
N ALA A 678 -20.02 -4.56 26.54
CA ALA A 678 -19.77 -4.11 25.16
C ALA A 678 -20.26 -5.08 24.07
N CYS A 679 -20.36 -6.38 24.37
CA CYS A 679 -20.92 -7.38 23.45
C CYS A 679 -22.39 -7.12 23.05
N ILE A 680 -23.13 -6.28 23.78
CA ILE A 680 -24.49 -5.85 23.42
C ILE A 680 -24.55 -5.18 22.05
N ASP A 681 -23.45 -4.54 21.62
CA ASP A 681 -23.38 -3.81 20.35
C ASP A 681 -23.48 -4.74 19.14
N ILE A 682 -23.17 -6.03 19.32
CA ILE A 682 -23.37 -7.07 18.30
C ILE A 682 -24.87 -7.24 18.01
N PHE A 683 -25.71 -7.27 19.04
CA PHE A 683 -27.17 -7.30 18.86
C PHE A 683 -27.69 -6.02 18.22
N ALA A 684 -27.19 -4.85 18.64
CA ALA A 684 -27.56 -3.57 18.04
C ALA A 684 -27.21 -3.51 16.55
N THR A 685 -26.06 -4.07 16.17
CA THR A 685 -25.61 -4.13 14.78
C THR A 685 -26.51 -5.03 13.92
N MET A 686 -27.07 -6.11 14.47
CA MET A 686 -28.01 -7.02 13.78
C MET A 686 -29.44 -6.48 13.67
N SER A 687 -29.68 -5.21 14.02
CA SER A 687 -31.00 -4.59 14.01
C SER A 687 -31.36 -3.99 12.65
N TYR A 688 -32.66 -3.95 12.34
CA TYR A 688 -33.17 -3.27 11.16
C TYR A 688 -32.80 -1.78 11.20
N GLU A 689 -32.85 -1.18 12.39
CA GLU A 689 -32.50 0.23 12.65
C GLU A 689 -31.04 0.53 12.29
N TYR A 690 -30.14 -0.42 12.48
CA TYR A 690 -28.75 -0.30 12.05
C TYR A 690 -28.63 -0.61 10.55
N PHE A 691 -29.18 -1.73 10.09
CA PHE A 691 -29.06 -2.17 8.70
C PHE A 691 -29.66 -1.18 7.71
N ILE A 692 -30.72 -0.44 8.06
CA ILE A 692 -31.29 0.60 7.20
C ILE A 692 -30.36 1.82 7.08
N GLN A 693 -29.61 2.17 8.13
CA GLN A 693 -28.61 3.24 8.08
C GLN A 693 -27.43 2.88 7.18
N VAL A 694 -27.15 1.58 7.06
CA VAL A 694 -26.16 1.03 6.14
C VAL A 694 -26.80 0.23 5.01
N LYS A 695 -28.00 0.64 4.54
CA LYS A 695 -28.77 -0.09 3.51
C LYS A 695 -27.99 -0.31 2.22
N ASP A 696 -27.02 0.56 1.94
CA ASP A 696 -26.14 0.45 0.77
C ASP A 696 -25.08 -0.66 0.91
N LEU A 697 -24.84 -1.14 2.14
CA LEU A 697 -23.93 -2.24 2.48
C LEU A 697 -24.68 -3.56 2.72
N VAL A 698 -25.97 -3.50 3.07
CA VAL A 698 -26.81 -4.66 3.39
C VAL A 698 -27.72 -4.99 2.20
N PRO A 699 -27.57 -6.16 1.55
CA PRO A 699 -28.47 -6.57 0.48
C PRO A 699 -29.94 -6.51 0.91
N ALA A 700 -30.84 -6.05 0.02
CA ALA A 700 -32.27 -5.89 0.32
C ALA A 700 -32.90 -7.19 0.87
N VAL A 701 -32.49 -8.35 0.35
CA VAL A 701 -32.96 -9.67 0.82
C VAL A 701 -32.57 -9.94 2.28
N ILE A 702 -31.41 -9.45 2.74
CA ILE A 702 -31.02 -9.55 4.15
C ILE A 702 -31.82 -8.54 4.96
N LEU A 703 -31.93 -7.29 4.49
CA LEU A 703 -32.66 -6.21 5.16
C LEU A 703 -34.14 -6.55 5.40
N ASP A 704 -34.80 -7.23 4.46
CA ASP A 704 -36.20 -7.68 4.58
C ASP A 704 -36.39 -8.75 5.66
N LEU A 705 -35.35 -9.56 5.93
CA LEU A 705 -35.35 -10.57 6.98
C LEU A 705 -34.95 -10.00 8.35
N THR A 706 -34.39 -8.80 8.39
CA THR A 706 -33.80 -8.24 9.61
C THR A 706 -34.87 -7.83 10.63
N PRO A 707 -34.80 -8.36 11.87
CA PRO A 707 -35.70 -7.93 12.93
C PRO A 707 -35.34 -6.54 13.45
N SER A 708 -36.31 -5.85 14.03
CA SER A 708 -36.04 -4.68 14.86
C SER A 708 -35.44 -5.13 16.19
N VAL A 709 -34.50 -4.35 16.76
CA VAL A 709 -33.93 -4.65 18.09
C VAL A 709 -34.09 -3.47 19.02
N GLN A 710 -34.65 -3.72 20.20
CA GLN A 710 -34.80 -2.73 21.26
C GLN A 710 -33.93 -3.12 22.45
N ILE A 711 -33.07 -2.22 22.90
CA ILE A 711 -32.15 -2.44 24.03
C ILE A 711 -32.52 -1.50 25.18
N SER A 712 -32.75 -2.08 26.35
CA SER A 712 -33.00 -1.37 27.60
C SER A 712 -31.87 -1.63 28.59
N TYR A 713 -31.19 -0.59 29.04
CA TYR A 713 -30.25 -0.63 30.16
C TYR A 713 -31.02 -0.50 31.47
N ILE A 714 -31.05 -1.59 32.25
CA ILE A 714 -31.94 -1.79 33.39
C ILE A 714 -31.13 -1.80 34.69
N SER A 715 -31.59 -1.04 35.68
CA SER A 715 -30.93 -0.96 36.99
C SER A 715 -31.93 -0.71 38.14
N THR A 716 -31.44 -0.74 39.38
CA THR A 716 -32.15 -0.35 40.60
C THR A 716 -32.10 1.16 40.84
N VAL A 717 -31.31 1.90 40.05
CA VAL A 717 -31.32 3.36 40.05
C VAL A 717 -32.36 3.90 39.07
N GLN A 718 -32.86 5.10 39.34
CA GLN A 718 -33.89 5.74 38.51
C GLN A 718 -33.39 6.01 37.08
N PRO A 719 -34.27 5.98 36.06
CA PRO A 719 -33.91 6.35 34.69
C PRO A 719 -33.20 7.71 34.61
N GLY A 720 -32.17 7.80 33.77
CA GLY A 720 -31.28 8.95 33.66
C GLY A 720 -30.11 8.97 34.67
N SER A 721 -30.18 8.18 35.75
CA SER A 721 -29.06 8.05 36.70
C SER A 721 -27.88 7.33 36.06
N LEU A 722 -26.66 7.73 36.43
CA LEU A 722 -25.43 7.16 35.88
C LEU A 722 -25.00 5.90 36.62
N ILE A 723 -24.93 4.79 35.88
CA ILE A 723 -24.42 3.49 36.35
C ILE A 723 -22.89 3.47 36.14
N PRO A 724 -22.09 3.23 37.19
CA PRO A 724 -20.63 3.20 37.07
C PRO A 724 -20.13 1.96 36.32
N LEU A 725 -19.13 2.18 35.45
CA LEU A 725 -18.42 1.14 34.72
C LEU A 725 -16.91 1.22 35.00
N THR A 726 -16.16 0.17 34.65
CA THR A 726 -14.69 0.23 34.63
C THR A 726 -14.16 1.27 33.64
N ALA A 727 -12.87 1.63 33.75
CA ALA A 727 -12.24 2.69 32.96
C ALA A 727 -12.87 4.08 33.20
N SER A 728 -13.38 4.33 34.41
CA SER A 728 -13.95 5.61 34.85
C SER A 728 -15.09 6.13 33.95
N THR A 729 -15.80 5.22 33.28
CA THR A 729 -16.92 5.52 32.39
C THR A 729 -18.24 5.30 33.13
N HIS A 730 -19.30 5.96 32.67
CA HIS A 730 -20.65 5.81 33.23
C HIS A 730 -21.67 5.67 32.10
N LEU A 731 -22.75 4.94 32.39
CA LEU A 731 -23.85 4.70 31.44
C LEU A 731 -25.18 5.20 32.03
N PRO A 732 -25.98 6.00 31.32
CA PRO A 732 -27.29 6.38 31.80
C PRO A 732 -28.24 5.18 31.85
N CYS A 733 -28.87 4.96 33.01
CA CYS A 733 -29.94 3.99 33.18
C CYS A 733 -31.13 4.39 32.28
N THR A 734 -31.71 3.44 31.55
CA THR A 734 -32.91 3.71 30.73
C THR A 734 -34.19 3.30 31.42
N HIS A 735 -34.16 2.23 32.23
CA HIS A 735 -35.33 1.67 32.90
C HIS A 735 -34.99 1.23 34.31
N HIS A 736 -35.88 1.54 35.25
CA HIS A 736 -35.83 0.94 36.58
C HIS A 736 -36.36 -0.49 36.53
N ILE A 737 -35.90 -1.38 37.42
CA ILE A 737 -36.38 -2.78 37.50
C ILE A 737 -37.90 -2.91 37.73
N SER A 738 -38.56 -1.88 38.25
CA SER A 738 -40.01 -1.85 38.47
C SER A 738 -40.81 -1.37 37.25
N ASP A 739 -40.15 -1.01 36.15
CA ASP A 739 -40.84 -0.50 34.96
C ASP A 739 -41.67 -1.62 34.30
N PRO A 740 -42.96 -1.37 33.96
CA PRO A 740 -43.82 -2.39 33.35
C PRO A 740 -43.27 -3.02 32.07
N SER A 741 -42.50 -2.27 31.28
CA SER A 741 -41.97 -2.71 29.99
C SER A 741 -40.79 -3.68 30.08
N VAL A 742 -40.20 -3.84 31.26
CA VAL A 742 -39.06 -4.73 31.51
C VAL A 742 -39.37 -5.85 32.51
N GLN A 743 -40.65 -6.08 32.83
CA GLN A 743 -41.08 -7.17 33.71
C GLN A 743 -40.92 -8.55 33.05
N PRO A 744 -40.88 -9.65 33.84
CA PRO A 744 -40.84 -11.01 33.32
C PRO A 744 -41.90 -11.28 32.24
N GLY A 745 -41.46 -11.82 31.10
CA GLY A 745 -42.29 -12.05 29.91
C GLY A 745 -42.34 -10.87 28.93
N GLN A 746 -41.74 -9.71 29.26
CA GLN A 746 -41.62 -8.57 28.35
C GLN A 746 -40.28 -8.53 27.59
N LEU A 747 -39.28 -9.28 28.05
CA LEU A 747 -37.95 -9.34 27.45
C LEU A 747 -37.72 -10.71 26.80
N ASP A 748 -37.12 -10.67 25.61
CA ASP A 748 -36.68 -11.85 24.88
C ASP A 748 -35.32 -12.34 25.40
N ILE A 749 -34.44 -11.40 25.77
CA ILE A 749 -33.06 -11.65 26.19
C ILE A 749 -32.74 -10.76 27.39
N VAL A 750 -32.07 -11.32 28.41
CA VAL A 750 -31.46 -10.57 29.50
C VAL A 750 -29.95 -10.83 29.51
N LEU A 751 -29.18 -9.79 29.18
CA LEU A 751 -27.71 -9.81 29.25
C LEU A 751 -27.27 -9.34 30.64
N VAL A 752 -26.46 -10.14 31.32
CA VAL A 752 -25.94 -9.90 32.66
C VAL A 752 -24.40 -9.76 32.60
N PRO A 753 -23.89 -8.53 32.45
CA PRO A 753 -22.45 -8.26 32.46
C PRO A 753 -21.86 -8.41 33.87
N GLY A 754 -20.53 -8.45 33.98
CA GLY A 754 -19.85 -8.76 35.23
C GLY A 754 -19.75 -7.60 36.23
N PRO A 755 -20.41 -7.70 37.42
CA PRO A 755 -20.21 -6.79 38.54
C PRO A 755 -18.97 -7.18 39.37
N ASP A 756 -18.73 -6.43 40.45
CA ASP A 756 -17.76 -6.84 41.48
C ASP A 756 -18.20 -8.19 42.10
N PRO A 757 -17.39 -9.27 42.00
CA PRO A 757 -17.75 -10.59 42.53
C PRO A 757 -17.81 -10.64 44.06
N THR A 758 -17.40 -9.57 44.75
CA THR A 758 -17.47 -9.40 46.20
C THR A 758 -18.72 -8.66 46.68
N THR A 759 -19.60 -8.25 45.75
CA THR A 759 -20.88 -7.60 46.08
C THR A 759 -21.67 -8.42 47.11
N ASP A 760 -22.24 -7.73 48.10
CA ASP A 760 -23.19 -8.32 49.04
C ASP A 760 -24.55 -8.51 48.35
N TRP A 761 -24.82 -9.74 47.92
CA TRP A 761 -26.02 -10.05 47.13
C TRP A 761 -27.32 -9.89 47.92
N ASP A 762 -27.27 -10.02 49.26
CA ASP A 762 -28.44 -9.83 50.11
C ASP A 762 -28.86 -8.35 50.14
N SER A 763 -27.91 -7.43 50.01
CA SER A 763 -28.20 -5.99 49.94
C SER A 763 -28.94 -5.57 48.66
N ILE A 764 -28.94 -6.41 47.62
CA ILE A 764 -29.62 -6.17 46.33
C ILE A 764 -30.66 -7.26 46.01
N LYS A 765 -31.32 -7.78 47.06
CA LYS A 765 -32.26 -8.90 46.96
C LYS A 765 -33.37 -8.69 45.93
N GLU A 766 -33.92 -7.48 45.84
CA GLU A 766 -34.93 -7.11 44.84
C GLU A 766 -34.43 -7.32 43.41
N ALA A 767 -33.16 -6.99 43.15
CA ALA A 767 -32.50 -7.18 41.86
C ALA A 767 -32.26 -8.67 41.55
N THR A 768 -31.86 -9.48 42.55
CA THR A 768 -31.70 -10.93 42.36
C THR A 768 -33.05 -11.62 42.14
N ASP A 769 -34.11 -11.19 42.84
CA ASP A 769 -35.46 -11.74 42.68
C ASP A 769 -36.04 -11.39 41.31
N TRP A 770 -35.80 -10.17 40.82
CA TRP A 770 -36.15 -9.76 39.46
C TRP A 770 -35.48 -10.65 38.40
N LEU A 771 -34.18 -10.90 38.54
CA LEU A 771 -33.44 -11.76 37.61
C LEU A 771 -33.91 -13.23 37.69
N ALA A 772 -34.19 -13.72 38.89
CA ALA A 772 -34.74 -15.06 39.11
C ALA A 772 -36.10 -15.23 38.38
N ALA A 773 -36.97 -14.22 38.47
CA ALA A 773 -38.27 -14.25 37.82
C ALA A 773 -38.20 -14.26 36.29
N HIS A 774 -37.20 -13.59 35.69
CA HIS A 774 -36.92 -13.70 34.25
C HIS A 774 -36.36 -15.07 33.87
N GLY A 775 -35.41 -15.62 34.65
CA GLY A 775 -34.83 -16.92 34.37
C GLY A 775 -35.82 -18.09 34.48
N ALA A 776 -36.91 -17.92 35.23
CA ALA A 776 -38.01 -18.88 35.33
C ALA A 776 -38.91 -18.91 34.07
N ARG A 777 -38.78 -17.93 33.16
CA ARG A 777 -39.56 -17.86 31.92
C ARG A 777 -38.82 -18.62 30.80
N PRO A 778 -39.43 -19.65 30.20
CA PRO A 778 -38.78 -20.37 29.11
C PRO A 778 -38.66 -19.52 27.83
N GLU A 779 -39.45 -18.45 27.70
CA GLU A 779 -39.38 -17.54 26.55
C GLU A 779 -38.27 -16.48 26.68
N THR A 780 -37.63 -16.34 27.84
CA THR A 780 -36.57 -15.37 28.09
C THR A 780 -35.23 -16.09 28.23
N ASP A 781 -34.27 -15.73 27.39
CA ASP A 781 -32.90 -16.24 27.48
C ASP A 781 -32.04 -15.37 28.38
N ILE A 782 -31.30 -15.97 29.31
CA ILE A 782 -30.37 -15.28 30.22
C ILE A 782 -28.94 -15.49 29.73
N LEU A 783 -28.23 -14.41 29.43
CA LEU A 783 -26.85 -14.43 28.93
C LEU A 783 -25.93 -13.82 29.98
N SER A 784 -25.13 -14.65 30.65
CA SER A 784 -24.18 -14.24 31.68
C SER A 784 -22.76 -14.09 31.11
N VAL A 785 -22.13 -12.95 31.39
CA VAL A 785 -20.76 -12.67 30.95
C VAL A 785 -19.84 -12.49 32.15
N CYS A 786 -18.68 -13.16 32.13
CA CYS A 786 -17.63 -12.99 33.12
C CYS A 786 -18.14 -13.17 34.56
N THR A 787 -17.93 -12.21 35.46
CA THR A 787 -18.38 -12.28 36.86
C THR A 787 -19.89 -12.13 37.02
N GLY A 788 -20.65 -11.89 35.94
CA GLY A 788 -22.12 -11.86 35.95
C GLY A 788 -22.70 -13.19 36.43
N ILE A 789 -21.90 -14.26 36.35
CA ILE A 789 -22.24 -15.59 36.83
C ILE A 789 -22.49 -15.62 38.35
N TYR A 790 -21.84 -14.76 39.13
CA TYR A 790 -22.09 -14.67 40.58
C TYR A 790 -23.48 -14.11 40.87
N LEU A 791 -23.91 -13.09 40.10
CA LEU A 791 -25.25 -12.53 40.21
C LEU A 791 -26.31 -13.54 39.77
N CYS A 792 -26.07 -14.29 38.69
CA CYS A 792 -26.96 -15.39 38.28
C CYS A 792 -27.02 -16.51 39.33
N GLY A 793 -25.89 -16.81 39.99
CA GLY A 793 -25.83 -17.78 41.09
C GLY A 793 -26.62 -17.33 42.32
N ALA A 794 -26.49 -16.05 42.71
CA ALA A 794 -27.27 -15.46 43.80
C ALA A 794 -28.78 -15.42 43.50
N ALA A 795 -29.16 -15.21 42.23
CA ALA A 795 -30.54 -15.32 41.76
C ALA A 795 -31.05 -16.78 41.66
N GLY A 796 -30.24 -17.78 42.04
CA GLY A 796 -30.63 -19.19 42.06
C GLY A 796 -30.71 -19.86 40.69
N LEU A 797 -30.15 -19.26 39.63
CA LEU A 797 -30.31 -19.73 38.26
C LEU A 797 -29.43 -20.93 37.88
N LEU A 798 -28.40 -21.26 38.68
CA LEU A 798 -27.36 -22.20 38.28
C LEU A 798 -27.59 -23.65 38.73
N LYS A 799 -28.46 -23.87 39.71
CA LYS A 799 -28.62 -25.19 40.35
C LYS A 799 -29.01 -26.26 39.33
N GLY A 800 -28.19 -27.31 39.21
CA GLY A 800 -28.42 -28.43 38.29
C GLY A 800 -28.10 -28.13 36.82
N LYS A 801 -27.48 -26.97 36.51
CA LYS A 801 -27.11 -26.58 35.14
C LYS A 801 -25.63 -26.77 34.85
N LYS A 802 -25.31 -26.83 33.56
CA LYS A 802 -23.97 -26.63 33.00
C LYS A 802 -23.71 -25.14 32.84
N ALA A 803 -22.59 -24.66 33.37
CA ALA A 803 -22.23 -23.25 33.29
C ALA A 803 -20.72 -23.04 33.15
N CYS A 804 -20.35 -21.83 32.73
CA CYS A 804 -18.97 -21.39 32.76
C CYS A 804 -18.86 -19.94 33.27
N GLY A 805 -17.64 -19.54 33.62
CA GLY A 805 -17.30 -18.22 34.12
C GLY A 805 -15.79 -17.96 33.91
N PRO A 806 -15.22 -16.91 34.50
CA PRO A 806 -13.79 -16.60 34.34
C PRO A 806 -12.91 -17.77 34.79
N ARG A 807 -11.90 -18.13 33.97
CA ARG A 807 -11.00 -19.28 34.23
C ARG A 807 -10.33 -19.21 35.61
N ALA A 808 -9.90 -18.00 36.00
CA ALA A 808 -9.22 -17.77 37.27
C ALA A 808 -10.14 -17.94 38.50
N LEU A 809 -11.46 -17.89 38.31
CA LEU A 809 -12.46 -17.92 39.38
C LEU A 809 -13.23 -19.24 39.46
N GLN A 810 -12.96 -20.22 38.60
CA GLN A 810 -13.68 -21.51 38.60
C GLN A 810 -13.63 -22.21 39.97
N GLY A 811 -12.49 -22.16 40.66
CA GLY A 811 -12.35 -22.75 41.99
C GLY A 811 -13.16 -22.05 43.08
N ASP A 812 -13.41 -20.75 42.96
CA ASP A 812 -14.29 -20.01 43.88
C ASP A 812 -15.76 -20.25 43.55
N LEU A 813 -16.11 -20.25 42.26
CA LEU A 813 -17.45 -20.55 41.77
C LEU A 813 -17.94 -21.94 42.19
N ALA A 814 -17.08 -22.96 42.08
CA ALA A 814 -17.39 -24.31 42.51
C ALA A 814 -17.62 -24.42 44.04
N LYS A 815 -16.99 -23.56 44.84
CA LYS A 815 -17.19 -23.52 46.30
C LYS A 815 -18.47 -22.79 46.68
N LYS A 816 -18.82 -21.70 45.99
CA LYS A 816 -19.99 -20.89 46.33
C LYS A 816 -21.30 -21.46 45.80
N PHE A 817 -21.26 -22.16 44.66
CA PHE A 817 -22.47 -22.66 44.00
C PHE A 817 -22.32 -24.17 43.76
N GLU A 818 -22.85 -24.95 44.70
CA GLU A 818 -22.88 -26.40 44.63
C GLU A 818 -23.93 -26.91 43.63
N GLY A 819 -23.70 -28.08 43.04
CA GLY A 819 -24.64 -28.70 42.10
C GLY A 819 -24.64 -28.10 40.69
N VAL A 820 -23.60 -27.35 40.32
CA VAL A 820 -23.37 -26.81 38.97
C VAL A 820 -22.25 -27.59 38.30
N GLU A 821 -22.44 -27.99 37.04
CA GLU A 821 -21.36 -28.57 36.22
C GLU A 821 -20.55 -27.45 35.58
N TRP A 822 -19.37 -27.16 36.15
CA TRP A 822 -18.49 -26.08 35.71
C TRP A 822 -17.60 -26.51 34.55
N LEU A 823 -17.80 -25.88 33.39
CA LEU A 823 -17.02 -26.14 32.17
C LEU A 823 -16.06 -25.00 31.80
N GLY A 824 -15.92 -23.98 32.66
CA GLY A 824 -15.18 -22.75 32.33
C GLY A 824 -13.66 -22.90 32.26
N GLU A 825 -13.10 -24.05 32.62
CA GLU A 825 -11.68 -24.34 32.39
C GLU A 825 -11.36 -24.63 30.92
N GLU A 826 -12.31 -25.25 30.22
CA GLU A 826 -12.17 -25.74 28.84
C GLU A 826 -13.01 -24.92 27.83
N MET A 827 -14.19 -24.45 28.25
CA MET A 827 -15.17 -23.82 27.36
C MET A 827 -15.23 -22.31 27.57
N ARG A 828 -15.23 -21.56 26.46
CA ARG A 828 -15.40 -20.10 26.42
C ARG A 828 -16.82 -19.67 26.69
N TRP A 829 -17.79 -20.49 26.30
CA TRP A 829 -19.21 -20.30 26.51
C TRP A 829 -19.94 -21.64 26.58
N VAL A 830 -21.05 -21.67 27.31
CA VAL A 830 -21.90 -22.86 27.54
C VAL A 830 -23.37 -22.45 27.43
N ARG A 831 -24.17 -23.34 26.83
CA ARG A 831 -25.64 -23.24 26.79
C ARG A 831 -26.24 -24.40 27.57
N ASP A 832 -27.19 -24.11 28.45
CA ASP A 832 -28.06 -25.07 29.13
C ASP A 832 -29.51 -24.55 29.17
N GLY A 833 -30.33 -25.03 28.23
CA GLY A 833 -31.69 -24.54 28.01
C GLY A 833 -31.72 -23.08 27.56
N ASN A 834 -32.44 -22.25 28.31
CA ASN A 834 -32.53 -20.79 28.17
C ASN A 834 -31.39 -20.04 28.90
N PHE A 835 -30.47 -20.75 29.56
CA PHE A 835 -29.34 -20.14 30.26
C PHE A 835 -28.06 -20.28 29.43
N TRP A 836 -27.40 -19.15 29.22
CA TRP A 836 -26.17 -19.00 28.46
C TRP A 836 -25.12 -18.33 29.34
N SER A 837 -23.91 -18.86 29.38
CA SER A 837 -22.84 -18.29 30.19
C SER A 837 -21.52 -18.28 29.44
N SER A 838 -20.63 -17.35 29.80
CA SER A 838 -19.31 -17.22 29.18
C SER A 838 -18.18 -16.93 30.16
N GLY A 839 -16.96 -17.15 29.68
CA GLY A 839 -15.72 -16.84 30.38
C GLY A 839 -15.48 -15.34 30.59
N GLY A 840 -14.21 -14.97 30.79
CA GLY A 840 -13.86 -13.60 31.15
C GLY A 840 -13.89 -12.61 29.99
N VAL A 841 -14.38 -11.41 30.25
CA VAL A 841 -14.18 -10.19 29.44
C VAL A 841 -14.66 -10.31 27.99
N THR A 842 -13.76 -10.65 27.07
CA THR A 842 -14.04 -10.70 25.63
C THR A 842 -14.81 -11.95 25.21
N ASN A 843 -14.91 -12.94 26.10
CA ASN A 843 -15.73 -14.13 25.89
C ASN A 843 -17.23 -13.81 25.73
N GLY A 844 -17.69 -12.63 26.15
CA GLY A 844 -19.05 -12.15 25.86
C GLY A 844 -19.32 -12.02 24.35
N ASN A 845 -18.33 -11.65 23.55
CA ASN A 845 -18.48 -11.59 22.09
C ASN A 845 -18.70 -13.00 21.51
N ASP A 846 -17.95 -13.99 22.00
CA ASP A 846 -18.10 -15.38 21.56
C ASP A 846 -19.49 -15.92 21.94
N LEU A 847 -19.98 -15.56 23.14
CA LEU A 847 -21.31 -15.93 23.61
C LEU A 847 -22.41 -15.36 22.72
N VAL A 848 -22.37 -14.06 22.44
CA VAL A 848 -23.38 -13.38 21.62
C VAL A 848 -23.33 -13.89 20.18
N SER A 849 -22.13 -14.17 19.65
CA SER A 849 -21.95 -14.77 18.33
C SER A 849 -22.59 -16.16 18.25
N ALA A 850 -22.33 -17.01 19.24
CA ALA A 850 -22.94 -18.34 19.32
C ALA A 850 -24.46 -18.26 19.51
N TYR A 851 -24.93 -17.32 20.35
CA TYR A 851 -26.34 -17.10 20.58
C TYR A 851 -27.07 -16.65 19.31
N ALA A 852 -26.50 -15.72 18.55
CA ALA A 852 -27.06 -15.23 17.28
C ALA A 852 -27.26 -16.38 16.28
N ARG A 853 -26.29 -17.31 16.20
CA ARG A 853 -26.33 -18.49 15.34
C ARG A 853 -27.32 -19.58 15.79
N LEU A 854 -27.45 -19.79 17.10
CA LEU A 854 -28.08 -20.99 17.65
C LEU A 854 -29.45 -20.76 18.33
N SER A 855 -29.84 -19.50 18.58
CA SER A 855 -31.11 -19.17 19.24
C SER A 855 -32.32 -19.24 18.30
N GLY A 856 -32.10 -19.04 17.00
CA GLY A 856 -33.18 -18.86 16.02
C GLY A 856 -33.93 -17.53 16.14
N ARG A 857 -33.49 -16.60 17.00
CA ARG A 857 -34.07 -15.25 17.10
C ARG A 857 -33.60 -14.34 15.97
N PHE A 858 -32.37 -14.54 15.50
CA PHE A 858 -31.81 -13.87 14.34
C PHE A 858 -31.78 -14.86 13.17
N PRO A 859 -32.30 -14.49 11.99
CA PRO A 859 -32.12 -15.31 10.79
C PRO A 859 -30.64 -15.53 10.49
N GLY A 860 -30.27 -16.72 10.03
CA GLY A 860 -28.86 -17.09 9.80
C GLY A 860 -28.06 -16.06 8.97
N PRO A 861 -28.58 -15.59 7.82
CA PRO A 861 -27.90 -14.54 7.05
C PRO A 861 -27.73 -13.22 7.79
N VAL A 862 -28.72 -12.81 8.59
CA VAL A 862 -28.67 -11.58 9.41
C VAL A 862 -27.62 -11.71 10.50
N ALA A 863 -27.59 -12.88 11.17
CA ALA A 863 -26.61 -13.20 12.19
C ALA A 863 -25.19 -13.16 11.61
N GLU A 864 -24.90 -13.93 10.55
CA GLU A 864 -23.56 -13.95 9.96
C GLU A 864 -23.14 -12.58 9.43
N PHE A 865 -24.06 -11.82 8.82
CA PHE A 865 -23.75 -10.48 8.34
C PHE A 865 -23.38 -9.52 9.49
N GLY A 866 -24.15 -9.52 10.58
CA GLY A 866 -23.83 -8.72 11.76
C GLY A 866 -22.52 -9.12 12.44
N LEU A 867 -22.19 -10.41 12.46
CA LEU A 867 -20.92 -10.92 13.00
C LEU A 867 -19.72 -10.51 12.15
N VAL A 868 -19.83 -10.57 10.83
CA VAL A 868 -18.81 -10.05 9.89
C VAL A 868 -18.61 -8.55 10.09
N MET A 869 -19.70 -7.78 10.23
CA MET A 869 -19.64 -6.33 10.43
C MET A 869 -18.97 -5.93 11.75
N THR A 870 -19.06 -6.78 12.77
CA THR A 870 -18.46 -6.54 14.10
C THR A 870 -17.10 -7.20 14.28
N ASP A 871 -16.61 -7.98 13.30
CA ASP A 871 -15.39 -8.78 13.39
C ASP A 871 -15.40 -9.71 14.62
N THR A 872 -16.51 -10.43 14.80
CA THR A 872 -16.72 -11.36 15.92
C THR A 872 -17.14 -12.75 15.46
N GLY A 873 -16.90 -13.77 16.30
CA GLY A 873 -17.39 -15.14 16.07
C GLY A 873 -16.36 -16.14 15.51
N ASP A 874 -15.09 -15.76 15.34
CA ASP A 874 -14.02 -16.64 14.81
C ASP A 874 -13.33 -17.50 15.88
N ARG A 875 -13.43 -17.13 17.16
CA ARG A 875 -12.79 -17.88 18.24
C ARG A 875 -13.53 -19.20 18.50
N PRO A 876 -12.80 -20.34 18.62
CA PRO A 876 -13.45 -21.62 18.89
C PRO A 876 -14.11 -21.64 20.27
N GLN A 877 -15.13 -22.49 20.45
CA GLN A 877 -15.78 -22.65 21.76
C GLN A 877 -14.80 -23.15 22.83
N LYS A 878 -13.83 -23.99 22.49
CA LYS A 878 -12.82 -24.53 23.43
C LYS A 878 -11.57 -23.66 23.49
N TYR A 879 -11.05 -23.37 24.68
CA TYR A 879 -9.76 -22.71 24.84
C TYR A 879 -8.63 -23.54 24.21
N GLU A 880 -7.77 -22.90 23.41
CA GLU A 880 -6.61 -23.54 22.79
C GLU A 880 -5.48 -23.77 23.81
N THR A 881 -5.39 -22.90 24.81
CA THR A 881 -4.36 -22.96 25.85
C THR A 881 -4.90 -23.65 27.11
N GLY A 882 -4.25 -24.74 27.50
CA GLY A 882 -4.54 -25.43 28.76
C GLY A 882 -4.28 -24.55 29.99
N LYS A 883 -4.93 -24.87 31.10
CA LYS A 883 -4.83 -24.15 32.39
C LYS A 883 -3.38 -23.96 32.85
N THR A 884 -2.55 -24.99 32.68
CA THR A 884 -1.13 -24.99 33.06
C THR A 884 -0.33 -23.89 32.34
N ALA A 885 -0.57 -23.68 31.04
CA ALA A 885 0.11 -22.66 30.27
C ALA A 885 -0.26 -21.24 30.73
N MET A 886 -1.54 -21.02 31.06
CA MET A 886 -2.02 -19.75 31.60
C MET A 886 -1.40 -19.46 32.98
N THR A 887 -1.39 -20.45 33.88
CA THR A 887 -0.78 -20.33 35.20
C THR A 887 0.72 -20.03 35.11
N LEU A 888 1.46 -20.76 34.26
CA LEU A 888 2.88 -20.52 34.01
C LEU A 888 3.12 -19.11 33.45
N GLY A 889 2.24 -18.62 32.57
CA GLY A 889 2.29 -17.26 32.04
C GLY A 889 2.16 -16.21 33.14
N ILE A 890 1.22 -16.38 34.08
CA ILE A 890 1.05 -15.46 35.22
C ILE A 890 2.25 -15.52 36.16
N VAL A 891 2.72 -16.73 36.52
CA VAL A 891 3.92 -16.92 37.35
C VAL A 891 5.13 -16.24 36.72
N TRP A 892 5.29 -16.36 35.40
CA TRP A 892 6.36 -15.69 34.66
C TRP A 892 6.28 -14.17 34.74
N GLN A 893 5.08 -13.59 34.68
CA GLN A 893 4.91 -12.14 34.88
C GLN A 893 5.22 -11.71 36.32
N ILE A 894 4.86 -12.52 37.32
CA ILE A 894 5.24 -12.27 38.73
C ILE A 894 6.77 -12.29 38.86
N VAL A 895 7.43 -13.30 38.31
CA VAL A 895 8.90 -13.42 38.31
C VAL A 895 9.54 -12.21 37.62
N LYS A 896 9.05 -11.79 36.44
CA LYS A 896 9.50 -10.56 35.77
C LYS A 896 9.32 -9.32 36.64
N ALA A 897 8.18 -9.18 37.30
CA ALA A 897 7.91 -8.06 38.19
C ALA A 897 8.89 -8.02 39.39
N VAL A 898 9.22 -9.18 39.97
CA VAL A 898 10.25 -9.29 41.03
C VAL A 898 11.62 -8.85 40.51
N PHE A 899 12.04 -9.32 39.34
CA PHE A 899 13.33 -8.91 38.74
C PHE A 899 13.39 -7.42 38.41
N MET A 900 12.31 -6.83 37.87
CA MET A 900 12.23 -5.38 37.63
C MET A 900 12.22 -4.58 38.94
N GLY A 901 11.60 -5.12 40.00
CA GLY A 901 11.57 -4.52 41.33
C GLY A 901 12.95 -4.45 42.00
N TRP A 902 13.82 -5.44 41.76
CA TRP A 902 15.21 -5.43 42.25
C TRP A 902 16.07 -4.30 41.63
N GLY A 903 15.77 -3.88 40.40
CA GLY A 903 16.44 -2.72 39.78
C GLY A 903 16.03 -1.38 40.39
N LYS A 904 14.79 -1.25 40.90
CA LYS A 904 14.29 0.01 41.49
C LYS A 904 14.79 0.27 42.91
N LYS A 905 15.15 -0.76 43.70
CA LYS A 905 15.70 -0.58 45.06
C LYS A 905 17.14 -0.02 45.09
N LYS A 906 17.81 0.16 43.95
CA LYS A 906 19.12 0.84 43.85
C LYS A 906 19.02 2.31 43.40
N ALA A 907 17.83 2.81 43.13
CA ALA A 907 17.59 4.17 42.61
C ALA A 907 16.49 4.93 43.39
N ALA A 908 16.28 4.58 44.66
CA ALA A 908 15.44 5.32 45.59
C ALA A 908 16.29 5.83 46.75
#